data_AF-A0A241VVG1-F1
#
_entry.id   AF-A0A241VVG1-F1
#
_cell.length_a   1.000
_cell.length_b   1.000
_cell.length_c   1.000
_cell.angle_alpha   90.00
_cell.angle_beta   90.00
_cell.angle_gamma   90.00
#
_symmetry.space_group_name_H-M   'P 1'
#
loop_
_entity.id
_entity.type
_entity.pdbx_description
1 polymer ?
#
loop_
_entity_poly.entity_id
_entity_poly.type
_entity_poly.pdbx_seq_one_letter_code
_entity_poly.pdbx_strand_id
1 'polypeptide(L)'
;MNISLNLPKILKNELYDLLRVRYRKTYDEAKQEGVNQNIFIFRESIDVIQLYDQWLLNIKNDEVMSKRRFEKMDFKSRENFLKNVGSLQYTSGLLPEWHGLEIPAFRKFVQYLGETEVQGGLEQKTNVVINFNQIFQKKKFCVNSSGDFSSIPREHLAQVYFEISEHLKPKIKTDEMVKETFALPDEEESYFQYFNDMLDRNGQIYIMCLDIKLFALSHNGSDSYTDLFKVLKDKIDAIRQLIDEIENLQSYLLKLEPMQEAGLNLHCILMFNCKHSNFSEDGVIAQLDKKMKNKAGLSAESYTMKNWNNHLRTYHNSAAVGLIKKGNRPSRFNCWYWVYSYFFSVDQVISLNIDGYDRNEYMLKALSNQSLMPQEALLQKDIKKQITFDELLALSKLNKNYDCQHLPQITQNYLDKVKLMDLPCVLFPVSHKDKIPRNSLLYLIELFCETLKTVPPKLFNIVATSAIANKNCSPKFYSDSLTRLGRIWSGLFKHLNGVDFPFFQIGASDFESQNRTDFSNFISSKEGELLSLNDQPISPETIQKYEEILRSFKAILHVNNYNRQLKELDKSFETLSEYADYLLERDVLVHRLHLKFGRLHGGNFSKKEQSAIVTEFLRVGRSTQPLRWLRGYILRWDEKVFEIGKEKALYADLTLIFNYDSKLQSVDIYGSLYSFLEKFINLRNEKYRNSEDSSHSGSLAFIKAEFAYLLEHHAILNSVIELSSRPLKIETTDKMIRAAFKEKYLPYICYKSLFHPIQGWVRNEKRLTPGQKPKTQQELS
;
A
#
# COMPACT_ATOMS: atom_id res chain seq x y z
N MET A 1 -27.71 -27.91 -7.71
CA MET A 1 -27.80 -26.44 -7.53
C MET A 1 -27.62 -25.78 -8.88
N ASN A 2 -28.74 -25.45 -9.52
CA ASN A 2 -28.80 -24.57 -10.69
C ASN A 2 -28.47 -23.16 -10.18
N ILE A 3 -27.38 -22.58 -10.66
CA ILE A 3 -27.06 -21.19 -10.39
C ILE A 3 -27.99 -20.35 -11.27
N SER A 4 -28.72 -19.43 -10.64
CA SER A 4 -29.57 -18.42 -11.27
C SER A 4 -28.85 -17.71 -12.43
N LEU A 5 -29.62 -17.39 -13.48
CA LEU A 5 -29.28 -16.71 -14.74
C LEU A 5 -28.72 -15.28 -14.63
N ASN A 6 -28.14 -14.87 -13.50
CA ASN A 6 -27.51 -13.56 -13.37
C ASN A 6 -26.01 -13.69 -13.63
N LEU A 7 -25.60 -13.23 -14.81
CA LEU A 7 -24.21 -13.11 -15.26
C LEU A 7 -23.42 -12.32 -14.21
N PRO A 8 -22.33 -12.86 -13.61
CA PRO A 8 -21.61 -12.20 -12.54
C PRO A 8 -21.05 -10.84 -12.99
N LYS A 9 -21.32 -9.79 -12.22
CA LYS A 9 -20.94 -8.42 -12.54
C LYS A 9 -20.07 -7.79 -11.47
N ILE A 10 -18.98 -7.18 -11.90
CA ILE A 10 -18.12 -6.38 -11.04
C ILE A 10 -18.91 -5.24 -10.41
N LEU A 11 -18.72 -5.03 -9.11
CA LEU A 11 -19.35 -3.91 -8.40
C LEU A 11 -18.68 -2.59 -8.80
N LYS A 12 -19.45 -1.49 -8.85
CA LYS A 12 -18.92 -0.15 -9.17
C LYS A 12 -17.70 0.22 -8.35
N ASN A 13 -17.75 0.04 -7.02
CA ASN A 13 -16.63 0.35 -6.14
C ASN A 13 -15.37 -0.46 -6.46
N GLU A 14 -15.51 -1.74 -6.78
CA GLU A 14 -14.38 -2.60 -7.13
C GLU A 14 -13.81 -2.26 -8.52
N LEU A 15 -14.65 -1.77 -9.45
CA LEU A 15 -14.18 -1.23 -10.72
C LEU A 15 -13.36 0.05 -10.51
N TYR A 16 -13.82 0.97 -9.65
CA TYR A 16 -13.06 2.18 -9.30
C TYR A 16 -11.71 1.83 -8.66
N ASP A 17 -11.66 0.80 -7.81
CA ASP A 17 -10.39 0.31 -7.24
C ASP A 17 -9.44 -0.21 -8.31
N LEU A 18 -9.92 -0.96 -9.30
CA LEU A 18 -9.11 -1.38 -10.45
C LEU A 18 -8.59 -0.18 -11.25
N LEU A 19 -9.44 0.81 -11.50
CA LEU A 19 -9.06 2.01 -12.24
C LEU A 19 -8.00 2.83 -11.49
N ARG A 20 -8.06 2.96 -10.17
CA ARG A 20 -7.01 3.60 -9.37
C ARG A 20 -5.66 2.93 -9.52
N VAL A 21 -5.62 1.60 -9.70
CA VAL A 21 -4.33 0.92 -9.94
C VAL A 21 -3.89 1.07 -11.39
N ARG A 22 -4.84 1.15 -12.34
CA ARG A 22 -4.54 1.42 -13.74
C ARG A 22 -3.97 2.83 -13.95
N TYR A 23 -4.55 3.83 -13.28
CA TYR A 23 -4.14 5.23 -13.27
C TYR A 23 -3.47 5.59 -11.94
N ARG A 24 -2.30 4.99 -11.66
CA ARG A 24 -1.65 5.06 -10.34
C ARG A 24 -1.01 6.40 -10.01
N LYS A 25 -0.60 7.19 -11.01
CA LYS A 25 0.21 8.39 -10.81
C LYS A 25 -0.67 9.54 -10.34
N THR A 26 -0.23 10.17 -9.27
CA THR A 26 -0.93 11.30 -8.66
C THR A 26 -0.56 12.61 -9.32
N TYR A 27 -1.44 13.60 -9.19
CA TYR A 27 -1.18 14.95 -9.70
C TYR A 27 0.04 15.59 -9.03
N ASP A 28 0.21 15.38 -7.72
CA ASP A 28 1.33 15.94 -6.96
C ASP A 28 2.67 15.29 -7.34
N GLU A 29 2.72 13.97 -7.53
CA GLU A 29 3.91 13.28 -8.04
C GLU A 29 4.30 13.80 -9.43
N ALA A 30 3.33 13.91 -10.34
CA ALA A 30 3.56 14.42 -11.69
C ALA A 30 4.09 15.86 -11.70
N LYS A 31 3.59 16.70 -10.79
CA LYS A 31 4.02 18.09 -10.63
C LYS A 31 5.42 18.19 -10.05
N GLN A 32 5.77 17.36 -9.06
CA GLN A 32 7.11 17.31 -8.47
C GLN A 32 8.17 16.85 -9.48
N GLU A 33 7.82 15.88 -10.33
CA GLU A 33 8.71 15.35 -11.37
C GLU A 33 8.80 16.24 -12.62
N GLY A 34 8.01 17.31 -12.73
CA GLY A 34 7.99 18.20 -13.89
C GLY A 34 7.47 17.55 -15.18
N VAL A 35 6.74 16.42 -15.07
CA VAL A 35 6.18 15.66 -16.20
C VAL A 35 4.66 15.78 -16.31
N ASN A 36 4.07 16.72 -15.57
CA ASN A 36 2.64 17.01 -15.58
C ASN A 36 2.08 17.28 -16.99
N GLN A 37 2.88 17.79 -17.91
CA GLN A 37 2.46 18.03 -19.31
C GLN A 37 2.22 16.74 -20.11
N ASN A 38 2.76 15.60 -19.67
CA ASN A 38 2.67 14.31 -20.37
C ASN A 38 1.63 13.36 -19.78
N ILE A 39 0.90 13.78 -18.73
CA ILE A 39 -0.08 12.97 -18.01
C ILE A 39 -1.46 13.59 -18.14
N PHE A 40 -2.43 12.77 -18.53
CA PHE A 40 -3.79 13.17 -18.83
C PHE A 40 -4.78 12.72 -17.76
N ILE A 41 -4.65 11.50 -17.26
CA ILE A 41 -5.58 10.96 -16.26
C ILE A 41 -4.79 10.62 -15.01
N PHE A 42 -5.08 11.32 -13.92
CA PHE A 42 -4.49 11.08 -12.62
C PHE A 42 -5.33 10.11 -11.79
N ARG A 43 -4.73 9.57 -10.74
CA ARG A 43 -5.48 8.80 -9.75
C ARG A 43 -6.65 9.59 -9.17
N GLU A 44 -6.42 10.86 -8.86
CA GLU A 44 -7.43 11.77 -8.32
C GLU A 44 -8.56 12.05 -9.32
N SER A 45 -8.30 11.95 -10.63
CA SER A 45 -9.35 12.03 -11.66
C SER A 45 -10.40 10.94 -11.44
N ILE A 46 -9.97 9.72 -11.10
CA ILE A 46 -10.86 8.59 -10.83
C ILE A 46 -11.67 8.83 -9.55
N ASP A 47 -11.07 9.43 -8.53
CA ASP A 47 -11.76 9.79 -7.29
C ASP A 47 -12.86 10.82 -7.55
N VAL A 48 -12.59 11.84 -8.37
CA VAL A 48 -13.62 12.81 -8.79
C VAL A 48 -14.75 12.12 -9.56
N ILE A 49 -14.44 11.27 -10.53
CA ILE A 49 -15.46 10.55 -11.30
C ILE A 49 -16.35 9.71 -10.37
N GLN A 50 -15.77 8.99 -9.40
CA GLN A 50 -16.54 8.20 -8.45
C GLN A 50 -17.45 9.05 -7.57
N LEU A 51 -16.96 10.19 -7.07
CA LEU A 51 -17.76 11.06 -6.21
C LEU A 51 -18.98 11.63 -6.94
N TYR A 52 -18.82 12.02 -8.22
CA TYR A 52 -19.93 12.51 -9.03
C TYR A 52 -20.87 11.40 -9.49
N ASP A 53 -20.38 10.20 -9.80
CA ASP A 53 -21.26 9.03 -10.05
C ASP A 53 -22.10 8.70 -8.81
N GLN A 54 -21.47 8.68 -7.62
CA GLN A 54 -22.17 8.46 -6.35
C GLN A 54 -23.20 9.56 -6.07
N TRP A 55 -22.93 10.81 -6.44
CA TRP A 55 -23.91 11.88 -6.30
C TRP A 55 -25.15 11.63 -7.17
N LEU A 56 -24.98 11.20 -8.43
CA LEU A 56 -26.12 10.83 -9.29
C LEU A 56 -26.92 9.67 -8.70
N LEU A 57 -26.25 8.65 -8.14
CA LEU A 57 -26.92 7.53 -7.47
C LEU A 57 -27.70 7.98 -6.23
N ASN A 58 -27.12 8.86 -5.40
CA ASN A 58 -27.83 9.41 -4.25
C ASN A 58 -29.09 10.18 -4.68
N ILE A 59 -29.03 10.93 -5.80
CA ILE A 59 -30.20 11.61 -6.38
C ILE A 59 -31.25 10.60 -6.83
N LYS A 60 -30.82 9.53 -7.53
CA LYS A 60 -31.69 8.46 -8.03
C LYS A 60 -32.45 7.77 -6.90
N ASN A 61 -31.75 7.43 -5.82
CA ASN A 61 -32.27 6.68 -4.68
C ASN A 61 -33.02 7.57 -3.66
N ASP A 62 -33.13 8.87 -3.91
CA ASP A 62 -33.68 9.86 -2.95
C ASP A 62 -32.93 9.88 -1.60
N GLU A 63 -31.65 9.54 -1.64
CA GLU A 63 -30.72 9.53 -0.51
C GLU A 63 -29.99 10.86 -0.33
N VAL A 64 -30.17 11.80 -1.27
CA VAL A 64 -29.65 13.17 -1.12
C VAL A 64 -30.25 13.81 0.14
N MET A 65 -29.36 14.36 0.95
CA MET A 65 -29.75 15.14 2.11
C MET A 65 -30.58 16.37 1.68
N SER A 66 -31.81 16.48 2.16
CA SER A 66 -32.62 17.69 1.92
C SER A 66 -32.12 18.89 2.74
N LYS A 67 -32.28 20.10 2.22
CA LYS A 67 -31.99 21.36 2.92
C LYS A 67 -32.65 21.43 4.32
N ARG A 68 -33.91 21.02 4.42
CA ARG A 68 -34.67 20.98 5.71
C ARG A 68 -34.07 20.02 6.74
N ARG A 69 -33.49 18.89 6.31
CA ARG A 69 -32.81 17.94 7.21
C ARG A 69 -31.45 18.50 7.63
N PHE A 70 -30.72 19.10 6.72
CA PHE A 70 -29.43 19.74 7.00
C PHE A 70 -29.55 20.85 8.05
N GLU A 71 -30.59 21.69 7.98
CA GLU A 71 -30.86 22.75 8.96
C GLU A 71 -31.16 22.23 10.38
N LYS A 72 -31.57 20.96 10.50
CA LYS A 72 -31.93 20.31 11.77
C LYS A 72 -30.85 19.39 12.33
N MET A 73 -29.70 19.27 11.65
CA MET A 73 -28.60 18.41 12.10
C MET A 73 -27.90 18.96 13.34
N ASP A 74 -27.39 18.06 14.16
CA ASP A 74 -26.39 18.41 15.17
C ASP A 74 -25.08 18.87 14.50
N PHE A 75 -24.24 19.56 15.27
CA PHE A 75 -23.00 20.15 14.79
C PHE A 75 -22.07 19.12 14.11
N LYS A 76 -21.92 17.92 14.68
CA LYS A 76 -20.98 16.91 14.18
C LYS A 76 -21.46 16.31 12.86
N SER A 77 -22.75 15.99 12.76
CA SER A 77 -23.35 15.50 11.52
C SER A 77 -23.29 16.54 10.41
N ARG A 78 -23.53 17.82 10.76
CA ARG A 78 -23.42 18.95 9.83
C ARG A 78 -22.00 19.14 9.33
N GLU A 79 -21.00 19.11 10.21
CA GLU A 79 -19.59 19.24 9.84
C GLU A 79 -19.14 18.09 8.91
N ASN A 80 -19.57 16.86 9.19
CA ASN A 80 -19.29 15.70 8.33
C ASN A 80 -19.93 15.86 6.95
N PHE A 81 -21.19 16.30 6.87
CA PHE A 81 -21.84 16.58 5.60
C PHE A 81 -21.10 17.67 4.81
N LEU A 82 -20.71 18.76 5.46
CA LEU A 82 -19.95 19.84 4.84
C LEU A 82 -18.58 19.38 4.34
N LYS A 83 -17.91 18.46 5.05
CA LYS A 83 -16.66 17.81 4.58
C LYS A 83 -16.91 16.95 3.33
N ASN A 84 -17.99 16.16 3.32
CA ASN A 84 -18.35 15.32 2.17
C ASN A 84 -18.74 16.14 0.93
N VAL A 85 -19.45 17.26 1.10
CA VAL A 85 -19.72 18.17 -0.02
C VAL A 85 -18.44 18.86 -0.46
N GLY A 86 -17.57 19.25 0.47
CA GLY A 86 -16.26 19.82 0.18
C GLY A 86 -15.35 18.90 -0.65
N SER A 87 -15.45 17.57 -0.48
CA SER A 87 -14.66 16.62 -1.29
C SER A 87 -15.09 16.54 -2.76
N LEU A 88 -16.25 17.10 -3.14
CA LEU A 88 -16.64 17.24 -4.55
C LEU A 88 -15.85 18.34 -5.27
N GLN A 89 -15.08 19.16 -4.54
CA GLN A 89 -14.22 20.15 -5.15
C GLN A 89 -12.99 19.51 -5.79
N TYR A 90 -12.60 20.02 -6.95
CA TYR A 90 -11.45 19.53 -7.70
C TYR A 90 -10.79 20.67 -8.49
N THR A 91 -9.53 20.48 -8.88
CA THR A 91 -8.83 21.45 -9.73
C THR A 91 -9.06 21.14 -11.21
N SER A 92 -9.20 22.17 -12.05
CA SER A 92 -9.43 22.01 -13.49
C SER A 92 -8.33 21.19 -14.17
N GLY A 93 -7.09 21.26 -13.67
CA GLY A 93 -5.94 20.49 -14.17
C GLY A 93 -5.96 18.99 -13.87
N LEU A 94 -6.93 18.46 -13.10
CA LEU A 94 -7.05 17.03 -12.83
C LEU A 94 -7.71 16.25 -13.97
N LEU A 95 -8.47 16.91 -14.84
CA LEU A 95 -9.18 16.24 -15.92
C LEU A 95 -8.75 16.86 -17.24
N PRO A 96 -8.31 16.06 -18.22
CA PRO A 96 -7.81 16.60 -19.46
C PRO A 96 -9.01 17.08 -20.27
N GLU A 97 -8.95 18.32 -20.73
CA GLU A 97 -9.97 18.91 -21.60
C GLU A 97 -9.84 18.42 -23.05
N TRP A 98 -9.37 17.19 -23.26
CA TRP A 98 -9.13 16.59 -24.57
C TRP A 98 -10.43 16.13 -25.23
N HIS A 99 -10.59 16.50 -26.50
CA HIS A 99 -11.72 16.06 -27.29
C HIS A 99 -11.70 14.53 -27.46
N GLY A 100 -12.87 13.91 -27.29
CA GLY A 100 -13.02 12.47 -27.38
C GLY A 100 -12.80 11.69 -26.07
N LEU A 101 -12.54 12.35 -24.94
CA LEU A 101 -12.67 11.69 -23.64
C LEU A 101 -14.14 11.71 -23.19
N GLU A 102 -14.67 10.54 -22.84
CA GLU A 102 -16.04 10.37 -22.38
C GLU A 102 -16.10 9.90 -20.94
N ILE A 103 -16.86 10.62 -20.11
CA ILE A 103 -17.15 10.26 -18.72
C ILE A 103 -18.68 10.31 -18.55
N PRO A 104 -19.36 9.15 -18.54
CA PRO A 104 -20.82 9.10 -18.54
C PRO A 104 -21.48 9.86 -17.39
N ALA A 105 -20.91 9.80 -16.18
CA ALA A 105 -21.41 10.56 -15.03
C ALA A 105 -21.39 12.08 -15.33
N PHE A 106 -20.30 12.62 -15.87
CA PHE A 106 -20.20 14.03 -16.23
C PHE A 106 -21.16 14.40 -17.36
N ARG A 107 -21.34 13.51 -18.35
CA ARG A 107 -22.32 13.73 -19.43
C ARG A 107 -23.72 13.93 -18.88
N LYS A 108 -24.14 13.19 -17.85
CA LYS A 108 -25.46 13.38 -17.20
C LYS A 108 -25.58 14.75 -16.55
N PHE A 109 -24.55 15.21 -15.85
CA PHE A 109 -24.55 16.57 -15.31
C PHE A 109 -24.62 17.63 -16.41
N VAL A 110 -23.80 17.52 -17.46
CA VAL A 110 -23.80 18.46 -18.59
C VAL A 110 -25.16 18.49 -19.29
N GLN A 111 -25.74 17.31 -19.57
CA GLN A 111 -27.03 17.18 -20.26
C GLN A 111 -28.19 17.80 -19.47
N TYR A 112 -28.16 17.69 -18.14
CA TYR A 112 -29.29 18.08 -17.31
C TYR A 112 -29.17 19.46 -16.66
N LEU A 113 -27.94 19.95 -16.46
CA LEU A 113 -27.64 21.30 -15.96
C LEU A 113 -27.37 22.33 -17.06
N GLY A 114 -27.01 21.91 -18.28
CA GLY A 114 -26.74 22.83 -19.38
C GLY A 114 -27.99 23.62 -19.79
N GLU A 115 -27.92 24.94 -19.70
CA GLU A 115 -28.89 25.87 -20.31
C GLU A 115 -28.51 26.12 -21.77
N THR A 116 -28.82 25.17 -22.65
CA THR A 116 -28.90 25.47 -24.08
C THR A 116 -30.07 24.71 -24.70
N GLU A 117 -31.03 25.49 -25.19
CA GLU A 117 -31.94 25.10 -26.25
C GLU A 117 -31.13 24.58 -27.45
N VAL A 118 -30.91 23.27 -27.51
CA VAL A 118 -30.74 22.61 -28.80
C VAL A 118 -31.68 21.42 -28.77
N GLN A 119 -32.93 21.68 -29.16
CA GLN A 119 -33.90 20.68 -29.64
C GLN A 119 -33.48 20.03 -30.99
N GLY A 120 -32.19 20.10 -31.34
CA GLY A 120 -31.53 19.30 -32.36
C GLY A 120 -30.41 18.53 -31.67
N GLY A 121 -30.35 17.21 -31.88
CA GLY A 121 -29.51 16.30 -31.09
C GLY A 121 -28.16 16.89 -30.72
N LEU A 122 -27.86 16.88 -29.41
CA LEU A 122 -26.53 17.16 -28.89
C LEU A 122 -25.60 16.17 -29.61
N GLU A 123 -24.96 16.62 -30.70
CA GLU A 123 -24.12 15.75 -31.51
C GLU A 123 -23.09 15.12 -30.58
N GLN A 124 -22.77 13.84 -30.81
CA GLN A 124 -21.78 13.07 -30.08
C GLN A 124 -20.39 13.75 -29.99
N LYS A 125 -20.19 14.93 -30.59
CA LYS A 125 -18.95 15.68 -30.74
C LYS A 125 -18.72 16.78 -29.68
N THR A 126 -19.53 16.90 -28.63
CA THR A 126 -19.22 17.87 -27.55
C THR A 126 -18.24 17.30 -26.54
N ASN A 127 -17.19 18.07 -26.19
CA ASN A 127 -16.23 17.69 -25.16
C ASN A 127 -16.88 17.78 -23.78
N VAL A 128 -17.19 16.62 -23.20
CA VAL A 128 -17.91 16.50 -21.93
C VAL A 128 -17.13 17.12 -20.78
N VAL A 129 -15.81 16.94 -20.74
CA VAL A 129 -14.96 17.45 -19.65
C VAL A 129 -14.90 18.97 -19.66
N ILE A 130 -14.72 19.60 -20.84
CA ILE A 130 -14.74 21.07 -20.97
C ILE A 130 -16.05 21.64 -20.44
N ASN A 131 -17.18 21.13 -20.92
CA ASN A 131 -18.50 21.64 -20.53
C ASN A 131 -18.77 21.42 -19.04
N PHE A 132 -18.37 20.26 -18.52
CA PHE A 132 -18.48 19.94 -17.11
C PHE A 132 -17.65 20.92 -16.26
N ASN A 133 -16.37 21.13 -16.60
CA ASN A 133 -15.51 22.11 -15.93
C ASN A 133 -16.12 23.51 -15.97
N GLN A 134 -16.60 23.99 -17.12
CA GLN A 134 -17.22 25.31 -17.24
C GLN A 134 -18.46 25.47 -16.35
N ILE A 135 -19.33 24.45 -16.29
CA ILE A 135 -20.51 24.47 -15.40
C ILE A 135 -20.06 24.50 -13.94
N PHE A 136 -19.16 23.60 -13.54
CA PHE A 136 -18.76 23.46 -12.14
C PHE A 136 -17.79 24.54 -11.65
N GLN A 137 -17.12 25.27 -12.55
CA GLN A 137 -16.39 26.50 -12.23
C GLN A 137 -17.35 27.63 -11.81
N LYS A 138 -18.46 27.82 -12.56
CA LYS A 138 -19.52 28.76 -12.17
C LYS A 138 -20.15 28.39 -10.83
N LYS A 139 -20.23 27.09 -10.53
CA LYS A 139 -20.76 26.52 -9.28
C LYS A 139 -19.72 26.35 -8.16
N LYS A 140 -18.47 26.82 -8.36
CA LYS A 140 -17.37 26.82 -7.37
C LYS A 140 -16.90 25.44 -6.89
N PHE A 141 -17.31 24.35 -7.54
CA PHE A 141 -16.75 23.02 -7.31
C PHE A 141 -15.48 22.77 -8.13
N CYS A 142 -15.33 23.42 -9.29
CA CYS A 142 -14.08 23.39 -10.06
C CYS A 142 -13.33 24.71 -9.88
N VAL A 143 -12.03 24.64 -9.58
CA VAL A 143 -11.16 25.82 -9.40
C VAL A 143 -9.83 25.64 -10.14
N ASN A 144 -9.09 26.72 -10.38
CA ASN A 144 -7.80 26.62 -11.08
C ASN A 144 -6.66 26.18 -10.17
N SER A 145 -6.75 26.45 -8.86
CA SER A 145 -5.72 26.20 -7.87
C SER A 145 -6.31 25.56 -6.62
N SER A 146 -5.65 24.53 -6.06
CA SER A 146 -6.08 23.89 -4.82
C SER A 146 -6.05 24.84 -3.61
N GLY A 147 -5.24 25.90 -3.67
CA GLY A 147 -5.23 26.97 -2.65
C GLY A 147 -6.54 27.76 -2.59
N ASP A 148 -7.35 27.71 -3.65
CA ASP A 148 -8.63 28.43 -3.71
C ASP A 148 -9.74 27.69 -2.94
N PHE A 149 -9.56 26.40 -2.62
CA PHE A 149 -10.56 25.61 -1.89
C PHE A 149 -10.89 26.22 -0.53
N SER A 150 -9.90 26.68 0.23
CA SER A 150 -10.10 27.30 1.54
C SER A 150 -10.81 28.66 1.49
N SER A 151 -10.83 29.31 0.32
CA SER A 151 -11.49 30.62 0.14
C SER A 151 -13.00 30.51 -0.04
N ILE A 152 -13.52 29.31 -0.33
CA ILE A 152 -14.93 29.07 -0.63
C ILE A 152 -15.60 28.49 0.62
N PRO A 153 -16.57 29.19 1.24
CA PRO A 153 -17.28 28.67 2.40
C PRO A 153 -18.00 27.35 2.08
N ARG A 154 -17.83 26.33 2.92
CA ARG A 154 -18.45 25.00 2.70
C ARG A 154 -19.98 25.07 2.74
N GLU A 155 -20.52 26.01 3.51
CA GLU A 155 -21.96 26.29 3.58
C GLU A 155 -22.50 26.79 2.23
N HIS A 156 -21.72 27.57 1.49
CA HIS A 156 -22.09 27.99 0.15
C HIS A 156 -22.12 26.78 -0.80
N LEU A 157 -21.10 25.92 -0.75
CA LEU A 157 -21.08 24.68 -1.54
C LEU A 157 -22.26 23.77 -1.21
N ALA A 158 -22.65 23.65 0.06
CA ALA A 158 -23.83 22.90 0.46
C ALA A 158 -25.13 23.46 -0.14
N GLN A 159 -25.29 24.79 -0.17
CA GLN A 159 -26.44 25.42 -0.82
C GLN A 159 -26.49 25.07 -2.32
N VAL A 160 -25.37 25.23 -3.01
CA VAL A 160 -25.26 24.89 -4.45
C VAL A 160 -25.49 23.41 -4.70
N TYR A 161 -24.98 22.53 -3.82
CA TYR A 161 -25.23 21.08 -3.87
C TYR A 161 -26.72 20.76 -3.81
N PHE A 162 -27.47 21.40 -2.91
CA PHE A 162 -28.93 21.20 -2.81
C PHE A 162 -29.64 21.72 -4.07
N GLU A 163 -29.27 22.90 -4.59
CA GLU A 163 -29.85 23.46 -5.81
C GLU A 163 -29.67 22.53 -7.01
N ILE A 164 -28.44 22.04 -7.23
CA ILE A 164 -28.13 21.09 -8.30
C ILE A 164 -28.94 19.80 -8.10
N SER A 165 -28.95 19.25 -6.89
CA SER A 165 -29.63 18.00 -6.61
C SER A 165 -31.13 18.08 -6.86
N GLU A 166 -31.80 19.14 -6.40
CA GLU A 166 -33.24 19.36 -6.61
C GLU A 166 -33.56 19.56 -8.10
N HIS A 167 -32.71 20.29 -8.84
CA HIS A 167 -32.89 20.48 -10.29
C HIS A 167 -32.72 19.18 -11.09
N LEU A 168 -31.78 18.33 -10.70
CA LEU A 168 -31.50 17.05 -11.37
C LEU A 168 -32.50 15.96 -11.01
N LYS A 169 -33.08 16.00 -9.80
CA LYS A 169 -33.97 14.98 -9.25
C LYS A 169 -35.07 14.49 -10.20
N PRO A 170 -35.89 15.35 -10.84
CA PRO A 170 -36.95 14.86 -11.73
C PRO A 170 -36.40 14.09 -12.93
N LYS A 171 -35.29 14.53 -13.52
CA LYS A 171 -34.69 13.91 -14.71
C LYS A 171 -33.97 12.60 -14.37
N ILE A 172 -33.22 12.58 -13.27
CA ILE A 172 -32.45 11.41 -12.81
C ILE A 172 -33.37 10.29 -12.32
N LYS A 173 -34.48 10.61 -11.63
CA LYS A 173 -35.45 9.59 -11.18
C LYS A 173 -36.00 8.76 -12.34
N THR A 174 -36.17 9.35 -13.53
CA THR A 174 -36.62 8.65 -14.73
C THR A 174 -35.50 8.08 -15.60
N ASP A 175 -34.24 8.45 -15.36
CA ASP A 175 -33.11 8.01 -16.19
C ASP A 175 -32.70 6.56 -15.87
N GLU A 176 -32.98 5.63 -16.78
CA GLU A 176 -32.64 4.21 -16.61
C GLU A 176 -31.15 3.89 -16.70
N MET A 177 -30.31 4.84 -17.14
CA MET A 177 -28.86 4.67 -17.23
C MET A 177 -28.14 4.96 -15.92
N VAL A 178 -28.82 5.59 -14.94
CA VAL A 178 -28.28 5.84 -13.60
C VAL A 178 -28.72 4.71 -12.68
N LYS A 179 -27.85 3.72 -12.49
CA LYS A 179 -28.09 2.50 -11.70
C LYS A 179 -26.87 2.12 -10.86
N GLU A 180 -27.13 1.42 -9.75
CA GLU A 180 -26.08 0.88 -8.86
C GLU A 180 -25.23 -0.19 -9.54
N THR A 181 -25.82 -0.93 -10.47
CA THR A 181 -25.16 -1.97 -11.27
C THR A 181 -24.92 -1.51 -12.69
N PHE A 182 -23.84 -1.99 -13.30
CA PHE A 182 -23.58 -1.77 -14.72
C PHE A 182 -24.66 -2.38 -15.60
N ALA A 183 -24.95 -1.72 -16.72
CA ALA A 183 -25.80 -2.27 -17.77
C ALA A 183 -25.13 -3.52 -18.38
N LEU A 184 -25.96 -4.46 -18.82
CA LEU A 184 -25.57 -5.63 -19.61
C LEU A 184 -25.68 -5.26 -21.09
N PRO A 185 -24.57 -5.13 -21.84
CA PRO A 185 -24.61 -5.13 -23.30
C PRO A 185 -25.09 -6.49 -23.80
N ASP A 186 -25.88 -6.53 -24.87
CA ASP A 186 -26.40 -7.77 -25.45
C ASP A 186 -25.26 -8.72 -25.87
N GLU A 187 -24.12 -8.17 -26.26
CA GLU A 187 -22.97 -8.93 -26.70
C GLU A 187 -22.17 -9.56 -25.55
N GLU A 188 -22.28 -9.03 -24.33
CA GLU A 188 -21.64 -9.64 -23.15
C GLU A 188 -22.30 -10.98 -22.81
N GLU A 189 -23.63 -11.07 -22.94
CA GLU A 189 -24.36 -12.31 -22.75
C GLU A 189 -23.98 -13.35 -23.82
N SER A 190 -23.91 -12.91 -25.08
CA SER A 190 -23.44 -13.74 -26.18
C SER A 190 -22.02 -14.26 -25.93
N TYR A 191 -21.11 -13.39 -25.47
CA TYR A 191 -19.73 -13.80 -25.16
C TYR A 191 -19.67 -14.71 -23.93
N PHE A 192 -20.54 -14.55 -22.94
CA PHE A 192 -20.62 -15.45 -21.79
C PHE A 192 -20.97 -16.87 -22.22
N GLN A 193 -21.95 -16.99 -23.10
CA GLN A 193 -22.31 -18.27 -23.70
C GLN A 193 -21.12 -18.85 -24.48
N TYR A 194 -20.46 -18.05 -25.32
CA TYR A 194 -19.27 -18.48 -26.05
C TYR A 194 -18.13 -18.96 -25.15
N PHE A 195 -17.78 -18.21 -24.11
CA PHE A 195 -16.75 -18.57 -23.13
C PHE A 195 -17.09 -19.90 -22.44
N ASN A 196 -18.34 -20.07 -22.04
CA ASN A 196 -18.81 -21.29 -21.38
C ASN A 196 -18.77 -22.49 -22.33
N ASP A 197 -19.22 -22.32 -23.57
CA ASP A 197 -19.18 -23.34 -24.62
C ASP A 197 -17.74 -23.77 -24.92
N MET A 198 -16.82 -22.82 -25.05
CA MET A 198 -15.41 -23.10 -25.31
C MET A 198 -14.76 -23.85 -24.14
N LEU A 199 -15.07 -23.46 -22.91
CA LEU A 199 -14.61 -24.17 -21.72
C LEU A 199 -15.23 -25.58 -21.62
N ASP A 200 -16.49 -25.73 -22.02
CA ASP A 200 -17.20 -27.01 -21.99
C ASP A 200 -16.69 -27.99 -23.05
N ARG A 201 -16.38 -27.50 -24.26
CA ARG A 201 -15.81 -28.28 -25.36
C ARG A 201 -14.35 -28.69 -25.10
N ASN A 202 -13.52 -27.77 -24.59
CA ASN A 202 -12.09 -28.02 -24.42
C ASN A 202 -11.73 -28.58 -23.03
N GLY A 203 -12.65 -28.52 -22.05
CA GLY A 203 -12.43 -28.92 -20.66
C GLY A 203 -11.53 -27.97 -19.86
N GLN A 204 -10.60 -27.29 -20.52
CA GLN A 204 -9.78 -26.21 -19.98
C GLN A 204 -9.37 -25.23 -21.08
N ILE A 205 -9.19 -23.96 -20.72
CA ILE A 205 -8.70 -22.88 -21.58
C ILE A 205 -7.71 -22.02 -20.80
N TYR A 206 -6.85 -21.29 -21.49
CA TYR A 206 -5.93 -20.35 -20.85
C TYR A 206 -6.32 -18.91 -21.20
N ILE A 207 -6.45 -18.05 -20.18
CA ILE A 207 -6.83 -16.64 -20.33
C ILE A 207 -5.64 -15.74 -20.01
N MET A 208 -5.26 -14.91 -20.97
CA MET A 208 -4.18 -13.94 -20.85
C MET A 208 -4.66 -12.53 -21.15
N CYS A 209 -4.50 -11.63 -20.18
CA CYS A 209 -4.79 -10.21 -20.31
C CYS A 209 -3.49 -9.46 -20.59
N LEU A 210 -3.45 -8.68 -21.67
CA LEU A 210 -2.27 -7.96 -22.14
C LEU A 210 -2.65 -6.51 -22.44
N ASP A 211 -1.90 -5.57 -21.90
CA ASP A 211 -1.98 -4.16 -22.28
C ASP A 211 -0.86 -3.85 -23.28
N ILE A 212 -1.22 -3.30 -24.43
CA ILE A 212 -0.27 -2.76 -25.42
C ILE A 212 -0.47 -1.24 -25.47
N LYS A 213 0.41 -0.54 -24.78
CA LYS A 213 0.41 0.93 -24.68
C LYS A 213 1.11 1.52 -25.89
N LEU A 214 0.44 2.40 -26.62
CA LEU A 214 0.97 3.09 -27.80
C LEU A 214 1.18 4.57 -27.50
N PHE A 215 2.42 5.04 -27.65
CA PHE A 215 2.80 6.42 -27.39
C PHE A 215 2.83 7.26 -28.67
N ALA A 216 2.46 8.54 -28.56
CA ALA A 216 2.63 9.50 -29.64
C ALA A 216 4.08 10.01 -29.69
N LEU A 217 4.77 9.85 -30.82
CA LEU A 217 6.17 10.28 -31.01
C LEU A 217 6.33 11.81 -31.15
N SER A 218 5.24 12.54 -31.43
CA SER A 218 5.23 14.00 -31.52
C SER A 218 3.87 14.53 -31.07
N HIS A 219 3.82 15.26 -29.96
CA HIS A 219 2.68 16.08 -29.60
C HIS A 219 2.53 17.22 -30.60
N ASN A 220 1.82 17.00 -31.70
CA ASN A 220 1.43 18.07 -32.63
C ASN A 220 0.23 18.86 -32.08
N GLY A 221 0.27 19.25 -30.79
CA GLY A 221 -0.64 20.23 -30.20
C GLY A 221 -2.15 20.04 -30.39
N SER A 222 -2.64 18.88 -30.85
CA SER A 222 -4.07 18.62 -30.96
C SER A 222 -4.56 18.00 -29.64
N ASP A 223 -5.30 18.76 -28.85
CA ASP A 223 -5.97 18.29 -27.63
C ASP A 223 -7.15 17.35 -27.96
N SER A 224 -6.88 16.23 -28.63
CA SER A 224 -7.88 15.38 -29.30
C SER A 224 -7.44 13.92 -29.39
N TYR A 225 -8.20 13.04 -28.73
CA TYR A 225 -8.06 11.58 -28.87
C TYR A 225 -8.40 11.10 -30.29
N THR A 226 -9.25 11.84 -31.01
CA THR A 226 -9.59 11.52 -32.40
C THR A 226 -8.38 11.63 -33.31
N ASP A 227 -7.57 12.68 -33.14
CA ASP A 227 -6.38 12.88 -33.96
C ASP A 227 -5.27 11.92 -33.55
N LEU A 228 -5.14 11.64 -32.24
CA LEU A 228 -4.26 10.59 -31.73
C LEU A 228 -4.59 9.22 -32.34
N PHE A 229 -5.88 8.86 -32.41
CA PHE A 229 -6.32 7.61 -33.03
C PHE A 229 -6.01 7.57 -34.51
N LYS A 230 -6.26 8.64 -35.28
CA LYS A 230 -5.91 8.69 -36.71
C LYS A 230 -4.43 8.41 -36.95
N VAL A 231 -3.55 8.97 -36.10
CA VAL A 231 -2.09 8.76 -36.19
C VAL A 231 -1.69 7.33 -35.81
N LEU A 232 -2.38 6.72 -34.85
CA LEU A 232 -2.07 5.38 -34.35
C LEU A 232 -2.83 4.25 -35.06
N LYS A 233 -3.82 4.57 -35.91
CA LYS A 233 -4.74 3.60 -36.53
C LYS A 233 -4.01 2.49 -37.28
N ASP A 234 -3.10 2.85 -38.18
CA ASP A 234 -2.33 1.87 -38.96
C ASP A 234 -1.48 0.95 -38.06
N LYS A 235 -0.98 1.48 -36.94
CA LYS A 235 -0.24 0.69 -35.95
C LYS A 235 -1.14 -0.26 -35.19
N ILE A 236 -2.33 0.20 -34.78
CA ILE A 236 -3.35 -0.62 -34.12
C ILE A 236 -3.78 -1.75 -35.06
N ASP A 237 -4.01 -1.45 -36.34
CA ASP A 237 -4.38 -2.45 -37.36
C ASP A 237 -3.26 -3.45 -37.64
N ALA A 238 -1.99 -3.00 -37.65
CA ALA A 238 -0.85 -3.90 -37.75
C ALA A 238 -0.74 -4.83 -36.52
N ILE A 239 -0.98 -4.31 -35.31
CA ILE A 239 -0.96 -5.13 -34.08
C ILE A 239 -2.08 -6.16 -34.10
N ARG A 240 -3.28 -5.79 -34.56
CA ARG A 240 -4.41 -6.71 -34.75
C ARG A 240 -4.02 -7.89 -35.67
N GLN A 241 -3.40 -7.60 -36.81
CA GLN A 241 -2.91 -8.64 -37.73
C GLN A 241 -1.86 -9.55 -37.06
N LEU A 242 -0.98 -9.01 -36.22
CA LEU A 242 0.02 -9.81 -35.52
C LEU A 242 -0.59 -10.71 -34.43
N ILE A 243 -1.64 -10.24 -33.75
CA ILE A 243 -2.40 -11.03 -32.77
C ILE A 243 -3.11 -12.19 -33.46
N ASP A 244 -3.67 -11.95 -34.65
CA ASP A 244 -4.31 -12.98 -35.48
C ASP A 244 -3.37 -14.13 -35.86
N GLU A 245 -2.07 -13.86 -35.96
CA GLU A 245 -1.05 -14.85 -36.30
C GLU A 245 -0.47 -15.60 -35.07
N ILE A 246 -1.00 -15.38 -33.86
CA ILE A 246 -0.52 -16.08 -32.67
C ILE A 246 -1.00 -17.53 -32.70
N GLU A 247 -0.05 -18.47 -32.64
CA GLU A 247 -0.34 -19.90 -32.62
C GLU A 247 -1.20 -20.29 -31.40
N ASN A 248 -2.14 -21.21 -31.59
CA ASN A 248 -3.05 -21.77 -30.57
C ASN A 248 -4.03 -20.77 -29.93
N LEU A 249 -4.08 -19.52 -30.40
CA LEU A 249 -5.12 -18.57 -30.03
C LEU A 249 -6.46 -19.06 -30.58
N GLN A 250 -7.50 -19.12 -29.74
CA GLN A 250 -8.85 -19.54 -30.12
C GLN A 250 -9.74 -18.35 -30.41
N SER A 251 -9.65 -17.36 -29.52
CA SER A 251 -10.37 -16.10 -29.64
C SER A 251 -9.63 -15.03 -28.87
N TYR A 252 -9.94 -13.79 -29.18
CA TYR A 252 -9.50 -12.65 -28.41
C TYR A 252 -10.57 -11.56 -28.39
N LEU A 253 -10.46 -10.66 -27.43
CA LEU A 253 -11.19 -9.40 -27.38
C LEU A 253 -10.18 -8.26 -27.30
N LEU A 254 -10.45 -7.17 -28.02
CA LEU A 254 -9.63 -5.97 -28.03
C LEU A 254 -10.49 -4.76 -27.68
N LYS A 255 -9.95 -3.87 -26.84
CA LYS A 255 -10.57 -2.60 -26.50
C LYS A 255 -9.54 -1.49 -26.45
N LEU A 256 -9.88 -0.33 -27.00
CA LEU A 256 -9.10 0.88 -26.81
C LEU A 256 -9.55 1.59 -25.54
N GLU A 257 -8.61 1.82 -24.63
CA GLU A 257 -8.81 2.54 -23.37
C GLU A 257 -7.93 3.80 -23.34
N PRO A 258 -8.38 4.87 -22.68
CA PRO A 258 -7.56 6.06 -22.50
C PRO A 258 -6.37 5.75 -21.58
N MET A 259 -5.21 6.34 -21.86
CA MET A 259 -4.01 6.17 -21.05
C MET A 259 -3.81 7.28 -20.03
N GLN A 260 -3.08 6.94 -18.97
CA GLN A 260 -2.53 7.92 -18.03
C GLN A 260 -1.58 8.89 -18.74
N GLU A 261 -0.66 8.37 -19.54
CA GLU A 261 0.24 9.16 -20.38
C GLU A 261 -0.38 9.49 -21.75
N ALA A 262 0.29 10.36 -22.51
CA ALA A 262 -0.08 10.64 -23.88
C ALA A 262 0.01 9.44 -24.83
N GLY A 263 -1.14 8.79 -25.04
CA GLY A 263 -1.22 7.57 -25.83
C GLY A 263 -2.59 6.92 -25.80
N LEU A 264 -2.67 5.76 -26.45
CA LEU A 264 -3.82 4.86 -26.42
C LEU A 264 -3.39 3.49 -25.92
N ASN A 265 -4.19 2.89 -25.03
CA ASN A 265 -3.94 1.54 -24.58
C ASN A 265 -4.85 0.57 -25.33
N LEU A 266 -4.25 -0.40 -26.01
CA LEU A 266 -4.97 -1.54 -26.55
C LEU A 266 -4.98 -2.64 -25.50
N HIS A 267 -6.11 -2.78 -24.82
CA HIS A 267 -6.34 -3.83 -23.84
C HIS A 267 -6.83 -5.11 -24.55
N CYS A 268 -6.11 -6.20 -24.35
CA CYS A 268 -6.34 -7.47 -25.02
C CYS A 268 -6.71 -8.55 -23.99
N ILE A 269 -7.79 -9.31 -24.25
CA ILE A 269 -8.05 -10.58 -23.60
C ILE A 269 -7.84 -11.69 -24.63
N LEU A 270 -6.84 -12.53 -24.41
CA LEU A 270 -6.44 -13.61 -25.30
C LEU A 270 -6.84 -14.95 -24.69
N MET A 271 -7.61 -15.75 -25.43
CA MET A 271 -8.04 -17.10 -25.02
C MET A 271 -7.34 -18.15 -25.86
N PHE A 272 -6.62 -19.05 -25.21
CA PHE A 272 -5.87 -20.12 -25.86
C PHE A 272 -6.46 -21.49 -25.57
N ASN A 273 -6.37 -22.38 -26.56
CA ASN A 273 -6.60 -23.80 -26.34
C ASN A 273 -5.30 -24.41 -25.80
N CYS A 274 -5.33 -24.90 -24.58
CA CYS A 274 -4.14 -25.49 -23.95
C CYS A 274 -4.42 -26.93 -23.55
N LYS A 275 -3.96 -27.88 -24.37
CA LYS A 275 -3.90 -29.30 -23.99
C LYS A 275 -2.64 -29.65 -23.18
N HIS A 276 -1.64 -28.76 -23.17
CA HIS A 276 -0.33 -28.98 -22.54
C HIS A 276 -0.15 -28.16 -21.26
N SER A 277 0.72 -28.66 -20.36
CA SER A 277 0.95 -28.08 -19.03
C SER A 277 1.86 -26.84 -19.00
N ASN A 278 2.48 -26.46 -20.13
CA ASN A 278 3.58 -25.48 -20.18
C ASN A 278 3.23 -24.27 -21.07
N PHE A 279 2.14 -23.56 -20.77
CA PHE A 279 1.84 -22.28 -21.41
C PHE A 279 2.71 -21.16 -20.82
N SER A 280 3.40 -20.40 -21.67
CA SER A 280 4.30 -19.31 -21.26
C SER A 280 3.76 -17.95 -21.74
N GLU A 281 3.24 -17.15 -20.83
CA GLU A 281 2.78 -15.78 -21.12
C GLU A 281 3.92 -14.91 -21.62
N ASP A 282 5.08 -14.96 -20.96
CA ASP A 282 6.26 -14.20 -21.37
C ASP A 282 6.79 -14.65 -22.74
N GLY A 283 6.60 -15.93 -23.07
CA GLY A 283 6.92 -16.46 -24.41
C GLY A 283 6.03 -15.85 -25.49
N VAL A 284 4.72 -15.75 -25.25
CA VAL A 284 3.77 -15.10 -26.16
C VAL A 284 4.11 -13.62 -26.31
N ILE A 285 4.40 -12.91 -25.21
CA ILE A 285 4.78 -11.49 -25.23
C ILE A 285 6.08 -11.30 -26.03
N ALA A 286 7.11 -12.12 -25.78
CA ALA A 286 8.39 -12.01 -26.47
C ALA A 286 8.27 -12.28 -27.99
N GLN A 287 7.42 -13.25 -28.39
CA GLN A 287 7.14 -13.50 -29.80
C GLN A 287 6.42 -12.32 -30.45
N LEU A 288 5.40 -11.77 -29.79
CA LEU A 288 4.67 -10.61 -30.27
C LEU A 288 5.58 -9.38 -30.36
N ASP A 289 6.43 -9.14 -29.34
CA ASP A 289 7.41 -8.05 -29.29
C ASP A 289 8.37 -8.12 -30.48
N LYS A 290 8.91 -9.31 -30.74
CA LYS A 290 9.80 -9.56 -31.88
C LYS A 290 9.11 -9.28 -33.21
N LYS A 291 7.85 -9.71 -33.37
CA LYS A 291 7.07 -9.44 -34.59
C LYS A 291 6.75 -7.95 -34.74
N MET A 292 6.40 -7.26 -33.65
CA MET A 292 6.10 -5.84 -33.63
C MET A 292 7.32 -4.99 -33.98
N LYS A 293 8.51 -5.30 -33.43
CA LYS A 293 9.78 -4.61 -33.77
C LYS A 293 10.15 -4.68 -35.26
N ASN A 294 9.67 -5.70 -35.96
CA ASN A 294 9.94 -5.89 -37.39
C ASN A 294 8.92 -5.18 -38.30
N LYS A 295 7.86 -4.57 -37.74
CA LYS A 295 6.86 -3.80 -38.52
C LYS A 295 7.31 -2.34 -38.64
N ALA A 296 7.22 -1.80 -39.85
CA ALA A 296 7.52 -0.39 -40.11
C ALA A 296 6.63 0.54 -39.25
N GLY A 297 7.24 1.53 -38.58
CA GLY A 297 6.53 2.49 -37.73
C GLY A 297 6.31 2.08 -36.27
N LEU A 298 6.65 0.84 -35.89
CA LEU A 298 6.62 0.33 -34.51
C LEU A 298 8.07 0.16 -33.99
N SER A 299 8.65 1.24 -33.48
CA SER A 299 9.93 1.19 -32.75
C SER A 299 9.71 0.87 -31.27
N ALA A 300 10.76 0.44 -30.57
CA ALA A 300 10.72 0.17 -29.12
C ALA A 300 10.31 1.40 -28.28
N GLU A 301 10.47 2.61 -28.80
CA GLU A 301 10.07 3.86 -28.14
C GLU A 301 8.59 4.20 -28.35
N SER A 302 7.94 3.57 -29.33
CA SER A 302 6.55 3.88 -29.71
C SER A 302 5.49 3.03 -29.00
N TYR A 303 5.90 1.97 -28.29
CA TYR A 303 4.98 1.12 -27.55
C TYR A 303 5.63 0.43 -26.35
N THR A 304 4.81 0.03 -25.38
CA THR A 304 5.20 -0.91 -24.32
C THR A 304 4.13 -1.98 -24.14
N MET A 305 4.55 -3.19 -23.77
CA MET A 305 3.63 -4.28 -23.47
C MET A 305 3.70 -4.65 -22.00
N LYS A 306 2.52 -4.80 -21.37
CA LYS A 306 2.41 -5.12 -19.95
C LYS A 306 1.49 -6.30 -19.73
N ASN A 307 2.00 -7.34 -19.10
CA ASN A 307 1.21 -8.51 -18.71
C ASN A 307 0.25 -8.14 -17.56
N TRP A 308 -1.04 -7.99 -17.87
CA TRP A 308 -2.06 -7.63 -16.90
C TRP A 308 -2.45 -8.80 -15.99
N ASN A 309 -2.15 -10.05 -16.38
CA ASN A 309 -2.35 -11.21 -15.50
C ASN A 309 -1.53 -11.10 -14.21
N ASN A 310 -0.31 -10.58 -14.28
CA ASN A 310 0.52 -10.38 -13.09
C ASN A 310 -0.13 -9.41 -12.11
N HIS A 311 -0.80 -8.39 -12.63
CA HIS A 311 -1.55 -7.43 -11.81
C HIS A 311 -2.76 -8.10 -11.15
N LEU A 312 -3.63 -8.76 -11.92
CA LEU A 312 -4.81 -9.46 -11.40
C LEU A 312 -4.46 -10.54 -10.37
N ARG A 313 -3.32 -11.25 -10.55
CA ARG A 313 -2.82 -12.23 -9.57
C ARG A 313 -2.35 -11.61 -8.26
N THR A 314 -1.70 -10.46 -8.33
CA THR A 314 -1.05 -9.81 -7.19
C THR A 314 -2.06 -9.06 -6.33
N TYR A 315 -3.00 -8.34 -6.94
CA TYR A 315 -3.83 -7.36 -6.25
C TYR A 315 -5.30 -7.78 -6.11
N HIS A 316 -5.76 -8.81 -6.82
CA HIS A 316 -7.17 -9.23 -6.79
C HIS A 316 -7.32 -10.74 -6.54
N ASN A 317 -7.28 -11.54 -7.60
CA ASN A 317 -7.53 -12.97 -7.49
C ASN A 317 -6.65 -13.77 -8.45
N SER A 318 -5.74 -14.56 -7.89
CA SER A 318 -4.84 -15.41 -8.67
C SER A 318 -5.55 -16.47 -9.53
N ALA A 319 -6.83 -16.75 -9.27
CA ALA A 319 -7.63 -17.70 -10.05
C ALA A 319 -8.45 -17.04 -11.18
N ALA A 320 -8.39 -15.72 -11.36
CA ALA A 320 -9.11 -15.00 -12.41
C ALA A 320 -8.48 -15.15 -13.80
N VAL A 321 -7.20 -15.53 -13.87
CA VAL A 321 -6.42 -15.56 -15.12
C VAL A 321 -5.51 -16.77 -15.16
N GLY A 322 -4.98 -17.10 -16.33
CA GLY A 322 -4.22 -18.31 -16.57
C GLY A 322 -5.12 -19.50 -16.92
N LEU A 323 -4.77 -20.69 -16.43
CA LEU A 323 -5.48 -21.92 -16.79
C LEU A 323 -6.84 -22.03 -16.06
N ILE A 324 -7.93 -21.85 -16.80
CA ILE A 324 -9.30 -22.00 -16.33
C ILE A 324 -9.79 -23.41 -16.69
N LYS A 325 -10.17 -24.19 -15.68
CA LYS A 325 -10.66 -25.57 -15.85
C LYS A 325 -12.17 -25.63 -15.63
N LYS A 326 -12.87 -26.42 -16.45
CA LYS A 326 -14.33 -26.64 -16.37
C LYS A 326 -14.80 -27.02 -14.96
N GLY A 327 -14.05 -27.90 -14.28
CA GLY A 327 -14.39 -28.34 -12.92
C GLY A 327 -14.14 -27.30 -11.82
N ASN A 328 -13.39 -26.23 -12.09
CA ASN A 328 -13.04 -25.21 -11.10
C ASN A 328 -14.02 -24.02 -11.18
N ARG A 329 -15.20 -24.20 -10.56
CA ARG A 329 -16.24 -23.16 -10.53
C ARG A 329 -15.76 -21.81 -9.97
N PRO A 330 -14.98 -21.75 -8.87
CA PRO A 330 -14.46 -20.47 -8.37
C PRO A 330 -13.56 -19.74 -9.38
N SER A 331 -12.66 -20.46 -10.07
CA SER A 331 -11.79 -19.84 -11.07
C SER A 331 -12.57 -19.34 -12.28
N ARG A 332 -13.57 -20.11 -12.75
CA ARG A 332 -14.50 -19.67 -13.80
C ARG A 332 -15.25 -18.39 -13.41
N PHE A 333 -15.80 -18.35 -12.20
CA PHE A 333 -16.48 -17.16 -11.68
C PHE A 333 -15.53 -15.96 -11.59
N ASN A 334 -14.36 -16.13 -10.97
CA ASN A 334 -13.39 -15.05 -10.79
C ASN A 334 -12.85 -14.55 -12.13
N CYS A 335 -12.66 -15.43 -13.11
CA CYS A 335 -12.25 -15.04 -14.45
C CYS A 335 -13.30 -14.16 -15.10
N TRP A 336 -14.57 -14.59 -15.06
CA TRP A 336 -15.66 -13.78 -15.57
C TRP A 336 -15.74 -12.43 -14.86
N TYR A 337 -15.75 -12.45 -13.52
CA TYR A 337 -15.94 -11.27 -12.69
C TYR A 337 -14.82 -10.22 -12.82
N TRP A 338 -13.55 -10.64 -12.77
CA TRP A 338 -12.41 -9.70 -12.76
C TRP A 338 -11.87 -9.36 -14.14
N VAL A 339 -12.07 -10.23 -15.15
CA VAL A 339 -11.53 -10.02 -16.50
C VAL A 339 -12.62 -9.52 -17.44
N TYR A 340 -13.64 -10.35 -17.68
CA TYR A 340 -14.66 -10.06 -18.69
C TYR A 340 -15.63 -8.99 -18.23
N SER A 341 -16.12 -9.06 -17.00
CA SER A 341 -17.02 -8.02 -16.49
C SER A 341 -16.31 -6.67 -16.36
N TYR A 342 -15.01 -6.61 -16.05
CA TYR A 342 -14.22 -5.38 -16.16
C TYR A 342 -14.24 -4.85 -17.60
N PHE A 343 -13.88 -5.72 -18.55
CA PHE A 343 -13.79 -5.37 -19.97
C PHE A 343 -15.08 -4.76 -20.49
N PHE A 344 -16.25 -5.34 -20.19
CA PHE A 344 -17.53 -4.80 -20.66
C PHE A 344 -18.04 -3.60 -19.86
N SER A 345 -17.59 -3.39 -18.62
CA SER A 345 -18.11 -2.33 -17.75
C SER A 345 -17.27 -1.05 -17.75
N VAL A 346 -15.99 -1.10 -18.12
CA VAL A 346 -15.07 0.05 -18.03
C VAL A 346 -15.58 1.29 -18.78
N ASP A 347 -16.19 1.11 -19.96
CA ASP A 347 -16.66 2.22 -20.77
C ASP A 347 -17.85 2.99 -20.17
N GLN A 348 -18.54 2.35 -19.21
CA GLN A 348 -19.61 2.98 -18.44
C GLN A 348 -19.08 3.95 -17.36
N VAL A 349 -17.77 3.97 -17.12
CA VAL A 349 -17.08 4.89 -16.20
C VAL A 349 -16.20 5.88 -16.96
N ILE A 350 -15.37 5.37 -17.87
CA ILE A 350 -14.44 6.18 -18.67
C ILE A 350 -14.22 5.51 -20.02
N SER A 351 -14.42 6.23 -21.12
CA SER A 351 -14.26 5.69 -22.47
C SER A 351 -13.75 6.72 -23.48
N LEU A 352 -13.47 6.23 -24.69
CA LEU A 352 -13.02 7.05 -25.81
C LEU A 352 -14.15 7.27 -26.82
N ASN A 353 -14.59 8.51 -26.99
CA ASN A 353 -15.54 8.94 -28.01
C ASN A 353 -14.83 9.52 -29.24
N ILE A 354 -14.35 8.64 -30.11
CA ILE A 354 -13.47 8.99 -31.22
C ILE A 354 -14.20 8.85 -32.55
N ASP A 355 -14.06 9.84 -33.43
CA ASP A 355 -14.60 9.74 -34.79
C ASP A 355 -13.90 8.62 -35.57
N GLY A 356 -14.68 7.72 -36.18
CA GLY A 356 -14.17 6.60 -36.98
C GLY A 356 -13.69 5.40 -36.16
N TYR A 357 -13.97 5.37 -34.85
CA TYR A 357 -13.84 4.21 -33.98
C TYR A 357 -15.21 3.88 -33.39
N ASP A 358 -15.75 2.70 -33.70
CA ASP A 358 -16.95 2.22 -33.04
C ASP A 358 -16.57 1.58 -31.70
N ARG A 359 -17.03 2.18 -30.60
CA ARG A 359 -16.82 1.68 -29.24
C ARG A 359 -17.46 0.31 -29.00
N ASN A 360 -18.50 -0.01 -29.75
CA ASN A 360 -19.18 -1.31 -29.66
C ASN A 360 -18.51 -2.36 -30.55
N GLU A 361 -17.54 -1.96 -31.39
CA GLU A 361 -16.76 -2.87 -32.22
C GLU A 361 -15.54 -3.40 -31.45
N TYR A 362 -15.79 -4.14 -30.37
CA TYR A 362 -14.77 -5.06 -29.85
C TYR A 362 -14.64 -6.21 -30.84
N MET A 363 -13.44 -6.34 -31.39
CA MET A 363 -13.15 -7.35 -32.40
C MET A 363 -13.19 -8.76 -31.78
N LEU A 364 -14.32 -9.43 -31.97
CA LEU A 364 -14.49 -10.85 -31.71
C LEU A 364 -14.05 -11.64 -32.94
N LYS A 365 -12.84 -12.18 -32.93
CA LYS A 365 -12.49 -13.25 -33.89
C LYS A 365 -12.60 -14.59 -33.20
N ALA A 366 -13.75 -15.27 -33.37
CA ALA A 366 -13.80 -16.71 -33.17
C ALA A 366 -13.11 -17.33 -34.39
N LEU A 367 -11.88 -17.84 -34.23
CA LEU A 367 -11.22 -18.54 -35.32
C LEU A 367 -12.08 -19.77 -35.65
N SER A 368 -12.66 -19.79 -36.86
CA SER A 368 -13.50 -20.89 -37.31
C SER A 368 -12.73 -22.20 -37.20
N ASN A 369 -13.35 -23.22 -36.62
CA ASN A 369 -12.84 -24.60 -36.54
C ASN A 369 -12.53 -25.14 -37.94
N GLN A 370 -11.36 -24.83 -38.49
CA GLN A 370 -10.77 -25.65 -39.53
C GLN A 370 -10.06 -26.79 -38.82
N SER A 371 -10.76 -27.93 -38.82
CA SER A 371 -10.18 -29.24 -38.61
C SER A 371 -8.88 -29.36 -39.40
N LEU A 372 -7.76 -29.52 -38.71
CA LEU A 372 -6.55 -30.08 -39.29
C LEU A 372 -6.08 -31.21 -38.38
N MET A 373 -6.34 -32.43 -38.87
CA MET A 373 -5.66 -33.65 -38.46
C MET A 373 -4.13 -33.46 -38.60
N PRO A 374 -3.32 -34.18 -37.80
CA PRO A 374 -1.90 -33.91 -37.65
C PRO A 374 -1.13 -34.35 -38.90
N GLN A 375 -0.35 -33.44 -39.49
CA GLN A 375 0.74 -33.85 -40.36
C GLN A 375 2.03 -33.93 -39.53
N GLU A 376 2.61 -35.12 -39.61
CA GLU A 376 3.96 -35.44 -39.15
C GLU A 376 5.01 -34.59 -39.88
N ALA A 377 6.17 -34.46 -39.24
CA ALA A 377 7.40 -33.74 -39.61
C ALA A 377 7.40 -32.25 -39.21
N LEU A 378 8.33 -31.73 -38.42
CA LEU A 378 9.71 -32.14 -38.18
C LEU A 378 10.08 -32.01 -36.70
N LEU A 379 10.82 -32.99 -36.21
CA LEU A 379 11.83 -32.82 -35.17
C LEU A 379 12.75 -31.65 -35.54
N GLN A 380 12.50 -30.46 -34.99
CA GLN A 380 13.56 -29.50 -34.76
C GLN A 380 13.81 -29.45 -33.26
N LYS A 381 15.02 -29.87 -32.91
CA LYS A 381 15.60 -29.90 -31.58
C LYS A 381 15.18 -28.67 -30.78
N ASP A 382 14.60 -28.89 -29.61
CA ASP A 382 14.60 -27.93 -28.51
C ASP A 382 16.02 -27.36 -28.39
N ILE A 383 16.21 -26.13 -28.83
CA ILE A 383 17.33 -25.33 -28.36
C ILE A 383 17.02 -25.08 -26.90
N LYS A 384 17.54 -25.94 -26.02
CA LYS A 384 17.39 -25.83 -24.57
C LYS A 384 17.83 -24.43 -24.16
N LYS A 385 16.88 -23.52 -23.93
CA LYS A 385 17.16 -22.18 -23.43
C LYS A 385 17.87 -22.31 -22.09
N GLN A 386 19.03 -21.67 -21.94
CA GLN A 386 19.70 -21.59 -20.66
C GLN A 386 18.86 -20.70 -19.74
N ILE A 387 18.55 -21.20 -18.54
CA ILE A 387 17.74 -20.48 -17.55
C ILE A 387 18.61 -19.49 -16.78
N THR A 388 18.12 -18.28 -16.52
CA THR A 388 18.80 -17.30 -15.65
C THR A 388 18.31 -17.40 -14.19
N PHE A 389 19.01 -16.75 -13.26
CA PHE A 389 18.56 -16.69 -11.87
C PHE A 389 17.21 -15.95 -11.77
N ASP A 390 17.01 -14.86 -12.49
CA ASP A 390 15.73 -14.11 -12.47
C ASP A 390 14.55 -14.94 -12.98
N GLU A 391 14.74 -15.72 -14.04
CA GLU A 391 13.73 -16.67 -14.52
C GLU A 391 13.40 -17.74 -13.46
N LEU A 392 14.41 -18.21 -12.71
CA LEU A 392 14.20 -19.14 -11.59
C LEU A 392 13.45 -18.50 -10.41
N LEU A 393 13.75 -17.23 -10.09
CA LEU A 393 13.10 -16.45 -9.04
C LEU A 393 11.60 -16.23 -9.34
N ALA A 394 11.27 -15.95 -10.61
CA ALA A 394 9.89 -15.77 -11.07
C ALA A 394 9.04 -17.05 -10.93
N LEU A 395 9.64 -18.22 -11.17
CA LEU A 395 8.98 -19.53 -11.11
C LEU A 395 8.75 -20.08 -9.69
N SER A 396 9.41 -19.51 -8.67
CA SER A 396 9.25 -19.95 -7.29
C SER A 396 7.84 -19.66 -6.75
N LYS A 397 7.07 -20.72 -6.45
CA LYS A 397 5.72 -20.60 -5.86
C LYS A 397 5.82 -20.08 -4.43
N LEU A 398 5.32 -18.85 -4.21
CA LEU A 398 5.41 -18.04 -2.98
C LEU A 398 4.53 -18.51 -1.80
N ASN A 399 4.32 -19.81 -1.61
CA ASN A 399 3.36 -20.33 -0.62
C ASN A 399 3.96 -21.16 0.52
N LYS A 400 5.28 -21.15 0.73
CA LYS A 400 5.87 -21.75 1.93
C LYS A 400 6.28 -20.64 2.89
N ASN A 401 5.71 -20.64 4.10
CA ASN A 401 6.28 -19.89 5.23
C ASN A 401 7.76 -20.29 5.33
N TYR A 402 8.66 -19.32 5.34
CA TYR A 402 10.06 -19.60 5.62
C TYR A 402 10.17 -19.90 7.12
N ASP A 403 10.28 -21.19 7.47
CA ASP A 403 10.46 -21.58 8.87
C ASP A 403 11.88 -21.26 9.36
N CYS A 404 11.98 -20.88 10.63
CA CYS A 404 13.24 -20.62 11.33
C CYS A 404 13.67 -21.82 12.20
N GLN A 405 13.02 -22.98 12.08
CA GLN A 405 13.20 -24.13 12.98
C GLN A 405 14.62 -24.73 12.92
N HIS A 406 15.36 -24.50 11.84
CA HIS A 406 16.78 -24.90 11.72
C HIS A 406 17.73 -24.05 12.55
N LEU A 407 17.30 -22.87 13.00
CA LEU A 407 18.12 -21.96 13.78
C LEU A 407 18.06 -22.34 15.26
N PRO A 408 19.08 -22.01 16.06
CA PRO A 408 19.04 -22.20 17.50
C PRO A 408 17.81 -21.51 18.12
N GLN A 409 17.26 -22.07 19.20
CA GLN A 409 16.06 -21.53 19.86
C GLN A 409 16.20 -20.04 20.21
N ILE A 410 17.40 -19.62 20.61
CA ILE A 410 17.65 -18.22 20.96
C ILE A 410 17.52 -17.27 19.77
N THR A 411 17.88 -17.74 18.58
CA THR A 411 17.72 -17.03 17.31
C THR A 411 16.26 -17.04 16.86
N GLN A 412 15.54 -18.13 17.08
CA GLN A 412 14.09 -18.18 16.83
C GLN A 412 13.35 -17.16 17.70
N ASN A 413 13.65 -17.11 19.00
CA ASN A 413 13.09 -16.13 19.92
C ASN A 413 13.40 -14.70 19.48
N TYR A 414 14.63 -14.44 19.01
CA TYR A 414 15.02 -13.15 18.42
C TYR A 414 14.17 -12.80 17.20
N LEU A 415 14.01 -13.72 16.25
CA LEU A 415 13.20 -13.51 15.03
C LEU A 415 11.72 -13.28 15.35
N ASP A 416 11.19 -13.92 16.40
CA ASP A 416 9.84 -13.62 16.90
C ASP A 416 9.73 -12.19 17.43
N LYS A 417 10.80 -11.65 18.06
CA LYS A 417 10.83 -10.23 18.47
C LYS A 417 10.96 -9.28 17.29
N VAL A 418 11.76 -9.63 16.27
CA VAL A 418 11.84 -8.87 15.01
C VAL A 418 10.45 -8.73 14.40
N LYS A 419 9.71 -9.82 14.33
CA LYS A 419 8.34 -9.84 13.78
C LYS A 419 7.37 -8.93 14.54
N LEU A 420 7.56 -8.74 15.85
CA LEU A 420 6.77 -7.79 16.64
C LEU A 420 7.13 -6.32 16.33
N MET A 421 8.39 -6.06 15.98
CA MET A 421 8.93 -4.73 15.69
C MET A 421 8.77 -4.29 14.25
N ASP A 422 8.41 -5.23 13.39
CA ASP A 422 8.11 -5.06 11.98
C ASP A 422 6.65 -4.63 11.70
N LEU A 423 5.83 -4.50 12.75
CA LEU A 423 4.48 -3.93 12.68
C LEU A 423 4.35 -2.45 12.24
N PRO A 424 5.35 -1.55 12.31
CA PRO A 424 5.16 -0.15 11.95
C PRO A 424 5.82 0.17 10.61
N CYS A 425 5.13 -0.12 9.51
CA CYS A 425 5.32 0.57 8.23
C CYS A 425 4.14 0.29 7.28
N VAL A 426 2.91 0.57 7.73
CA VAL A 426 1.80 0.84 6.81
C VAL A 426 1.20 2.17 7.23
N LEU A 427 1.77 3.26 6.71
CA LEU A 427 1.17 4.60 6.74
C LEU A 427 0.04 4.71 5.70
N PHE A 428 -0.81 3.69 5.60
CA PHE A 428 -2.06 3.75 4.87
C PHE A 428 -3.20 3.35 5.83
N PRO A 429 -4.36 4.02 5.76
CA PRO A 429 -5.54 3.57 6.49
C PRO A 429 -5.88 2.15 5.99
N VAL A 430 -5.58 1.16 6.81
CA VAL A 430 -5.87 -0.25 6.55
C VAL A 430 -7.39 -0.37 6.45
N SER A 431 -7.89 -0.63 5.25
CA SER A 431 -9.27 -1.08 5.07
C SER A 431 -9.43 -2.40 5.85
N HIS A 432 -10.57 -2.59 6.51
CA HIS A 432 -10.86 -3.69 7.43
C HIS A 432 -10.83 -5.12 6.84
N LYS A 433 -10.16 -5.37 5.71
CA LYS A 433 -10.10 -6.69 5.06
C LYS A 433 -8.71 -7.19 4.65
N ASP A 434 -7.65 -6.38 4.81
CA ASP A 434 -6.32 -6.82 4.39
C ASP A 434 -5.65 -7.69 5.45
N LYS A 435 -5.49 -8.98 5.14
CA LYS A 435 -4.64 -9.88 5.91
C LYS A 435 -3.20 -9.35 5.86
N ILE A 436 -2.64 -9.08 7.04
CA ILE A 436 -1.23 -8.74 7.28
C ILE A 436 -0.32 -9.59 6.36
N PRO A 437 0.56 -8.98 5.53
CA PRO A 437 1.50 -9.71 4.69
C PRO A 437 2.36 -10.64 5.55
N ARG A 438 2.36 -11.94 5.22
CA ARG A 438 2.89 -12.98 6.11
C ARG A 438 4.42 -13.07 6.21
N ASN A 439 5.22 -12.23 5.53
CA ASN A 439 6.67 -12.10 5.76
C ASN A 439 7.14 -10.72 5.25
N SER A 440 7.36 -9.76 6.15
CA SER A 440 7.96 -8.47 5.78
C SER A 440 9.39 -8.59 5.24
N LEU A 441 9.84 -7.55 4.54
CA LEU A 441 11.23 -7.41 4.11
C LEU A 441 12.23 -7.45 5.30
N LEU A 442 11.94 -6.77 6.42
CA LEU A 442 12.82 -6.76 7.60
C LEU A 442 13.02 -8.15 8.20
N TYR A 443 11.93 -8.89 8.41
CA TYR A 443 12.00 -10.28 8.87
C TYR A 443 12.81 -11.18 7.92
N LEU A 444 12.65 -11.03 6.60
CA LEU A 444 13.40 -11.82 5.61
C LEU A 444 14.90 -11.50 5.63
N ILE A 445 15.29 -10.24 5.83
CA ILE A 445 16.69 -9.83 5.98
C ILE A 445 17.30 -10.50 7.23
N GLU A 446 16.62 -10.40 8.37
CA GLU A 446 17.10 -11.01 9.62
C GLU A 446 17.21 -12.53 9.51
N LEU A 447 16.18 -13.18 8.96
CA LEU A 447 16.16 -14.62 8.74
C LEU A 447 17.30 -15.07 7.80
N PHE A 448 17.57 -14.28 6.75
CA PHE A 448 18.66 -14.55 5.81
C PHE A 448 20.03 -14.44 6.49
N CYS A 449 20.30 -13.34 7.20
CA CYS A 449 21.56 -13.12 7.90
C CYS A 449 21.82 -14.21 8.95
N GLU A 450 20.83 -14.53 9.80
CA GLU A 450 20.99 -15.56 10.83
C GLU A 450 21.15 -16.97 10.23
N THR A 451 20.50 -17.24 9.10
CA THR A 451 20.72 -18.50 8.36
C THR A 451 22.11 -18.55 7.76
N LEU A 452 22.59 -17.47 7.12
CA LEU A 452 23.91 -17.43 6.49
C LEU A 452 25.06 -17.64 7.50
N LYS A 453 24.90 -17.17 8.74
CA LYS A 453 25.86 -17.43 9.84
C LYS A 453 26.03 -18.92 10.11
N THR A 454 24.94 -19.68 10.10
CA THR A 454 24.91 -21.08 10.54
C THR A 454 25.18 -22.09 9.43
N VAL A 455 24.83 -21.78 8.17
CA VAL A 455 24.96 -22.73 7.05
C VAL A 455 26.09 -22.33 6.07
N PRO A 456 26.63 -23.25 5.27
CA PRO A 456 27.56 -22.91 4.19
C PRO A 456 26.95 -21.87 3.23
N PRO A 457 27.73 -20.92 2.67
CA PRO A 457 27.24 -19.88 1.76
C PRO A 457 26.94 -20.46 0.35
N LYS A 458 26.03 -21.43 0.29
CA LYS A 458 25.65 -22.17 -0.91
C LYS A 458 24.17 -21.98 -1.20
N LEU A 459 23.83 -21.49 -2.39
CA LEU A 459 22.43 -21.34 -2.82
C LEU A 459 21.84 -22.63 -3.40
N PHE A 460 22.68 -23.52 -3.95
CA PHE A 460 22.26 -24.82 -4.48
C PHE A 460 22.99 -26.00 -3.85
N ASN A 461 22.29 -27.12 -3.70
CA ASN A 461 22.85 -28.43 -3.38
C ASN A 461 23.26 -29.17 -4.65
N ILE A 462 24.13 -28.54 -5.44
CA ILE A 462 24.63 -29.11 -6.70
C ILE A 462 26.10 -29.46 -6.51
N VAL A 463 26.45 -30.73 -6.76
CA VAL A 463 27.86 -31.13 -6.87
C VAL A 463 28.32 -30.74 -8.26
N ALA A 464 29.23 -29.77 -8.35
CA ALA A 464 29.85 -29.34 -9.60
C ALA A 464 30.68 -30.49 -10.19
N THR A 465 30.01 -31.43 -10.86
CA THR A 465 30.63 -32.45 -11.69
C THR A 465 30.60 -31.95 -13.12
N SER A 466 31.60 -32.35 -13.91
CA SER A 466 31.73 -32.06 -15.35
C SER A 466 30.48 -32.44 -16.18
N ALA A 467 29.56 -33.23 -15.62
CA ALA A 467 28.27 -33.57 -16.19
C ALA A 467 27.26 -32.40 -16.28
N ILE A 468 27.40 -31.35 -15.46
CA ILE A 468 26.50 -30.17 -15.46
C ILE A 468 26.99 -29.10 -16.43
N ALA A 469 28.31 -29.00 -16.64
CA ALA A 469 28.90 -28.06 -17.59
C ALA A 469 28.37 -28.23 -19.03
N ASN A 470 27.91 -29.44 -19.39
CA ASN A 470 27.46 -29.80 -20.73
C ASN A 470 25.95 -30.13 -20.85
N LYS A 471 25.15 -29.95 -19.79
CA LYS A 471 23.70 -30.25 -19.82
C LYS A 471 22.86 -29.10 -19.25
N ASN A 472 22.16 -28.39 -20.12
CA ASN A 472 21.09 -27.45 -19.73
C ASN A 472 20.02 -28.22 -18.93
N CYS A 473 19.96 -27.94 -17.63
CA CYS A 473 19.03 -28.54 -16.69
C CYS A 473 17.71 -27.75 -16.66
N SER A 474 16.60 -28.42 -16.33
CA SER A 474 15.29 -27.78 -16.33
C SER A 474 15.15 -26.78 -15.16
N PRO A 475 14.27 -25.76 -15.26
CA PRO A 475 13.95 -24.86 -14.14
C PRO A 475 13.56 -25.61 -12.86
N LYS A 476 12.85 -26.72 -13.02
CA LYS A 476 12.44 -27.60 -11.92
C LYS A 476 13.65 -28.22 -11.22
N PHE A 477 14.68 -28.64 -11.96
CA PHE A 477 15.91 -29.17 -11.37
C PHE A 477 16.62 -28.14 -10.48
N TYR A 478 16.80 -26.91 -10.94
CA TYR A 478 17.42 -25.86 -10.14
C TYR A 478 16.56 -25.48 -8.93
N SER A 479 15.24 -25.40 -9.09
CA SER A 479 14.31 -25.11 -8.00
C SER A 479 14.35 -26.19 -6.91
N ASP A 480 14.34 -27.47 -7.31
CA ASP A 480 14.45 -28.62 -6.40
C ASP A 480 15.83 -28.67 -5.72
N SER A 481 16.86 -28.15 -6.39
CA SER A 481 18.24 -28.10 -5.90
C SER A 481 18.54 -26.91 -4.98
N LEU A 482 17.63 -25.92 -4.83
CA LEU A 482 17.86 -24.78 -3.93
C LEU A 482 18.04 -25.25 -2.49
N THR A 483 19.13 -24.80 -1.85
CA THR A 483 19.30 -24.96 -0.40
C THR A 483 18.26 -24.13 0.36
N ARG A 484 18.17 -24.33 1.68
CA ARG A 484 17.34 -23.48 2.53
C ARG A 484 17.73 -22.01 2.43
N LEU A 485 19.03 -21.72 2.44
CA LEU A 485 19.58 -20.38 2.22
C LEU A 485 19.19 -19.85 0.83
N GLY A 486 19.28 -20.69 -0.21
CA GLY A 486 18.84 -20.38 -1.57
C GLY A 486 17.37 -19.97 -1.67
N ARG A 487 16.49 -20.67 -0.95
CA ARG A 487 15.05 -20.34 -0.92
C ARG A 487 14.77 -19.02 -0.19
N ILE A 488 15.46 -18.77 0.93
CA ILE A 488 15.32 -17.52 1.69
C ILE A 488 15.86 -16.35 0.87
N TRP A 489 17.05 -16.50 0.27
CA TRP A 489 17.63 -15.51 -0.65
C TRP A 489 16.71 -15.20 -1.82
N SER A 490 16.12 -16.23 -2.44
CA SER A 490 15.16 -16.07 -3.52
C SER A 490 13.92 -15.26 -3.11
N GLY A 491 13.38 -15.51 -1.91
CA GLY A 491 12.26 -14.75 -1.37
C GLY A 491 12.61 -13.29 -1.06
N LEU A 492 13.79 -13.08 -0.48
CA LEU A 492 14.32 -11.76 -0.13
C LEU A 492 14.61 -10.92 -1.39
N PHE A 493 15.35 -11.46 -2.34
CA PHE A 493 15.73 -10.76 -3.57
C PHE A 493 14.52 -10.42 -4.44
N LYS A 494 13.51 -11.31 -4.49
CA LYS A 494 12.23 -11.02 -5.16
C LYS A 494 11.47 -9.86 -4.50
N HIS A 495 11.52 -9.73 -3.17
CA HIS A 495 10.94 -8.56 -2.48
C HIS A 495 11.74 -7.29 -2.76
N LEU A 496 13.07 -7.36 -2.82
CA LEU A 496 13.93 -6.22 -3.17
C LEU A 496 13.67 -5.73 -4.60
N ASN A 497 13.52 -6.63 -5.57
CA ASN A 497 13.24 -6.28 -6.97
C ASN A 497 11.79 -5.86 -7.25
N GLY A 498 10.85 -6.21 -6.36
CA GLY A 498 9.41 -5.99 -6.55
C GLY A 498 8.89 -4.67 -5.98
N VAL A 499 9.73 -3.88 -5.31
CA VAL A 499 9.37 -2.64 -4.62
C VAL A 499 10.22 -1.50 -5.17
N ASP A 500 9.60 -0.40 -5.60
CA ASP A 500 10.32 0.82 -5.95
C ASP A 500 10.96 1.38 -4.65
N PHE A 501 12.29 1.47 -4.62
CA PHE A 501 13.10 1.90 -3.45
C PHE A 501 12.92 1.02 -2.19
N PRO A 502 13.32 -0.27 -2.21
CA PRO A 502 13.11 -1.21 -1.09
C PRO A 502 13.79 -0.75 0.21
N PHE A 503 14.89 0.00 0.08
CA PHE A 503 15.63 0.56 1.21
C PHE A 503 15.00 1.84 1.79
N PHE A 504 14.04 2.48 1.12
CA PHE A 504 13.28 3.61 1.68
C PHE A 504 12.30 3.12 2.75
N GLN A 505 11.58 2.02 2.51
CA GLN A 505 10.69 1.40 3.50
C GLN A 505 11.46 0.91 4.74
N ILE A 506 12.65 0.35 4.52
CA ILE A 506 13.57 -0.01 5.61
C ILE A 506 14.09 1.25 6.30
N GLY A 507 14.48 2.28 5.55
CA GLY A 507 14.99 3.56 6.04
C GLY A 507 14.03 4.33 6.94
N ALA A 508 12.73 4.28 6.64
CA ALA A 508 11.68 4.89 7.44
C ALA A 508 11.28 4.08 8.69
N SER A 509 11.78 2.85 8.84
CA SER A 509 11.53 2.03 10.01
C SER A 509 12.43 2.41 11.18
N ASP A 510 11.81 2.51 12.35
CA ASP A 510 12.43 2.58 13.68
C ASP A 510 13.44 1.41 13.92
N PHE A 511 13.36 0.29 13.20
CA PHE A 511 14.17 -0.92 13.45
C PHE A 511 15.67 -0.83 13.05
N GLU A 512 16.60 -0.59 13.97
CA GLU A 512 18.05 -0.51 13.73
C GLU A 512 18.83 -1.72 14.32
N SER A 513 18.90 -2.85 13.58
CA SER A 513 19.75 -4.01 13.95
C SER A 513 21.11 -3.98 13.23
N GLN A 514 22.11 -4.67 13.79
CA GLN A 514 23.42 -4.83 13.13
C GLN A 514 23.30 -5.63 11.82
N ASN A 515 22.47 -6.69 11.81
CA ASN A 515 22.23 -7.49 10.60
C ASN A 515 21.65 -6.65 9.46
N ARG A 516 20.69 -5.76 9.75
CA ARG A 516 20.13 -4.81 8.78
C ARG A 516 21.23 -3.91 8.23
N THR A 517 22.06 -3.32 9.10
CA THR A 517 23.15 -2.43 8.69
C THR A 517 24.17 -3.15 7.81
N ASP A 518 24.62 -4.34 8.24
CA ASP A 518 25.57 -5.16 7.49
C ASP A 518 24.98 -5.56 6.13
N PHE A 519 23.70 -5.95 6.10
CA PHE A 519 23.00 -6.31 4.87
C PHE A 519 22.84 -5.11 3.92
N SER A 520 22.46 -3.93 4.42
CA SER A 520 22.36 -2.71 3.61
C SER A 520 23.71 -2.34 2.99
N ASN A 521 24.79 -2.36 3.77
CA ASN A 521 26.14 -2.10 3.27
C ASN A 521 26.57 -3.15 2.24
N PHE A 522 26.25 -4.41 2.48
CA PHE A 522 26.51 -5.50 1.55
C PHE A 522 25.78 -5.30 0.22
N ILE A 523 24.48 -5.01 0.22
CA ILE A 523 23.74 -4.78 -1.02
C ILE A 523 24.29 -3.55 -1.74
N SER A 524 24.46 -2.41 -1.07
CA SER A 524 25.00 -1.20 -1.71
C SER A 524 26.39 -1.40 -2.33
N SER A 525 27.24 -2.26 -1.76
CA SER A 525 28.57 -2.56 -2.31
C SER A 525 28.57 -3.61 -3.42
N LYS A 526 27.54 -4.46 -3.51
CA LYS A 526 27.47 -5.60 -4.44
C LYS A 526 26.28 -5.59 -5.39
N GLU A 527 25.48 -4.52 -5.39
CA GLU A 527 24.25 -4.40 -6.19
C GLU A 527 24.49 -4.67 -7.68
N GLY A 528 25.44 -3.95 -8.30
CA GLY A 528 25.75 -4.14 -9.72
C GLY A 528 26.26 -5.55 -10.06
N GLU A 529 27.06 -6.15 -9.18
CA GLU A 529 27.55 -7.53 -9.34
C GLU A 529 26.38 -8.54 -9.25
N LEU A 530 25.51 -8.40 -8.25
CA LEU A 530 24.35 -9.27 -8.04
C LEU A 530 23.31 -9.16 -9.17
N LEU A 531 23.02 -7.95 -9.64
CA LEU A 531 22.13 -7.72 -10.79
C LEU A 531 22.72 -8.33 -12.06
N SER A 532 24.01 -8.13 -12.32
CA SER A 532 24.67 -8.72 -13.49
C SER A 532 24.69 -10.25 -13.47
N LEU A 533 24.80 -10.86 -12.29
CA LEU A 533 24.74 -12.32 -12.13
C LEU A 533 23.32 -12.87 -12.31
N ASN A 534 22.29 -12.05 -12.07
CA ASN A 534 20.90 -12.46 -12.26
C ASN A 534 20.48 -12.55 -13.72
N ASP A 535 21.01 -11.66 -14.55
CA ASP A 535 20.81 -11.66 -15.99
C ASP A 535 21.61 -12.77 -16.70
N GLN A 536 22.60 -13.36 -16.02
CA GLN A 536 23.41 -14.43 -16.57
C GLN A 536 22.75 -15.81 -16.44
N PRO A 537 22.98 -16.72 -17.42
CA PRO A 537 22.63 -18.13 -17.31
C PRO A 537 23.14 -18.78 -16.01
N ILE A 538 22.34 -19.66 -15.42
CA ILE A 538 22.78 -20.50 -14.31
C ILE A 538 23.79 -21.52 -14.84
N SER A 539 25.05 -21.32 -14.48
CA SER A 539 26.19 -22.16 -14.83
C SER A 539 27.03 -22.44 -13.58
N PRO A 540 27.93 -23.43 -13.61
CA PRO A 540 28.85 -23.67 -12.50
C PRO A 540 29.62 -22.41 -12.08
N GLU A 541 30.02 -21.58 -13.04
CA GLU A 541 30.76 -20.34 -12.83
C GLU A 541 29.90 -19.26 -12.15
N THR A 542 28.64 -19.08 -12.59
CA THR A 542 27.75 -18.09 -11.98
C THR A 542 27.30 -18.50 -10.58
N ILE A 543 27.08 -19.81 -10.36
CA ILE A 543 26.85 -20.37 -9.02
C ILE A 543 28.06 -20.10 -8.12
N GLN A 544 29.28 -20.40 -8.59
CA GLN A 544 30.49 -20.19 -7.80
C GLN A 544 30.70 -18.72 -7.41
N LYS A 545 30.48 -17.79 -8.35
CA LYS A 545 30.54 -16.35 -8.07
C LYS A 545 29.53 -15.92 -7.00
N TYR A 546 28.30 -16.44 -7.06
CA TYR A 546 27.30 -16.23 -6.03
C TYR A 546 27.77 -16.73 -4.65
N GLU A 547 28.34 -17.93 -4.60
CA GLU A 547 28.89 -18.49 -3.36
C GLU A 547 30.06 -17.68 -2.81
N GLU A 548 30.92 -17.11 -3.67
CA GLU A 548 32.03 -16.24 -3.29
C GLU A 548 31.57 -14.91 -2.70
N ILE A 549 30.56 -14.29 -3.32
CA ILE A 549 29.93 -13.05 -2.81
C ILE A 549 29.31 -13.31 -1.43
N LEU A 550 28.55 -14.40 -1.29
CA LEU A 550 27.93 -14.77 -0.02
C LEU A 550 28.93 -15.19 1.04
N ARG A 551 30.05 -15.81 0.65
CA ARG A 551 31.16 -16.13 1.56
C ARG A 551 31.82 -14.87 2.09
N SER A 552 32.01 -13.87 1.24
CA SER A 552 32.51 -12.56 1.64
C SER A 552 31.56 -11.86 2.60
N PHE A 553 30.25 -11.87 2.32
CA PHE A 553 29.25 -11.31 3.23
C PHE A 553 29.22 -12.06 4.58
N LYS A 554 29.28 -13.39 4.54
CA LYS A 554 29.35 -14.22 5.75
C LYS A 554 30.55 -13.87 6.63
N ALA A 555 31.69 -13.50 6.05
CA ALA A 555 32.87 -13.10 6.81
C ALA A 555 32.71 -11.76 7.54
N ILE A 556 31.81 -10.90 7.05
CA ILE A 556 31.49 -9.59 7.64
C ILE A 556 30.40 -9.73 8.72
N LEU A 557 29.53 -10.74 8.60
CA LEU A 557 28.48 -11.01 9.58
C LEU A 557 29.09 -11.44 10.93
N HIS A 558 29.02 -10.54 11.91
CA HIS A 558 29.46 -10.83 13.26
C HIS A 558 28.50 -11.78 14.00
N VAL A 559 29.03 -12.52 14.98
CA VAL A 559 28.21 -13.21 16.00
C VAL A 559 27.55 -12.13 16.85
N ASN A 560 26.29 -11.84 16.54
CA ASN A 560 25.53 -10.87 17.31
C ASN A 560 25.27 -11.42 18.71
N ASN A 561 25.81 -10.77 19.74
CA ASN A 561 25.66 -11.16 21.13
C ASN A 561 24.30 -10.71 21.74
N TYR A 562 23.22 -10.69 20.95
CA TYR A 562 21.87 -10.42 21.46
C TYR A 562 21.46 -11.43 22.52
N ASN A 563 22.05 -12.64 22.54
CA ASN A 563 21.77 -13.69 23.52
C ASN A 563 21.80 -13.21 24.98
N ARG A 564 22.76 -12.33 25.33
CA ARG A 564 22.83 -11.77 26.69
C ARG A 564 21.76 -10.71 26.92
N GLN A 565 21.55 -9.82 25.95
CA GLN A 565 20.55 -8.76 26.04
C GLN A 565 19.13 -9.34 26.08
N LEU A 566 18.86 -10.38 25.31
CA LEU A 566 17.58 -11.09 25.26
C LEU A 566 17.25 -11.67 26.63
N LYS A 567 18.21 -12.34 27.29
CA LYS A 567 18.01 -12.87 28.66
C LYS A 567 17.70 -11.77 29.68
N GLU A 568 18.42 -10.65 29.63
CA GLU A 568 18.20 -9.50 30.52
C GLU A 568 16.82 -8.85 30.27
N LEU A 569 16.39 -8.79 29.01
CA LEU A 569 15.10 -8.26 28.60
C LEU A 569 13.94 -9.22 28.89
N ASP A 570 14.13 -10.53 28.77
CA ASP A 570 13.13 -11.54 29.13
C ASP A 570 12.80 -11.43 30.63
N LYS A 571 13.81 -11.31 31.49
CA LYS A 571 13.62 -11.06 32.92
C LYS A 571 12.90 -9.72 33.19
N SER A 572 13.24 -8.69 32.42
CA SER A 572 12.57 -7.38 32.52
C SER A 572 11.12 -7.45 32.06
N PHE A 573 10.82 -8.26 31.05
CA PHE A 573 9.49 -8.49 30.52
C PHE A 573 8.62 -9.29 31.51
N GLU A 574 9.17 -10.29 32.18
CA GLU A 574 8.50 -11.00 33.29
C GLU A 574 8.09 -10.01 34.39
N THR A 575 9.04 -9.20 34.86
CA THR A 575 8.79 -8.17 35.89
C THR A 575 7.73 -7.16 35.42
N LEU A 576 7.80 -6.74 34.16
CA LEU A 576 6.84 -5.80 33.58
C LEU A 576 5.45 -6.43 33.43
N SER A 577 5.37 -7.71 33.11
CA SER A 577 4.11 -8.46 32.96
C SER A 577 3.40 -8.60 34.29
N GLU A 578 4.13 -8.96 35.35
CA GLU A 578 3.59 -8.99 36.72
C GLU A 578 3.12 -7.60 37.17
N TYR A 579 3.88 -6.55 36.85
CA TYR A 579 3.47 -5.18 37.15
C TYR A 579 2.22 -4.76 36.36
N ALA A 580 2.11 -5.18 35.10
CA ALA A 580 0.95 -4.90 34.26
C ALA A 580 -0.30 -5.65 34.75
N ASP A 581 -0.17 -6.84 35.31
CA ASP A 581 -1.27 -7.54 35.97
C ASP A 581 -1.86 -6.67 37.08
N TYR A 582 -1.00 -6.13 37.96
CA TYR A 582 -1.41 -5.17 38.99
C TYR A 582 -2.06 -3.91 38.40
N LEU A 583 -1.47 -3.32 37.34
CA LEU A 583 -2.01 -2.11 36.72
C LEU A 583 -3.42 -2.34 36.16
N LEU A 584 -3.68 -3.52 35.61
CA LEU A 584 -4.94 -3.88 34.96
C LEU A 584 -5.91 -4.61 35.91
N GLU A 585 -5.69 -4.62 37.23
CA GLU A 585 -6.69 -5.14 38.18
C GLU A 585 -7.99 -4.31 38.22
N ARG A 586 -7.95 -3.06 37.71
CA ARG A 586 -9.09 -2.14 37.67
C ARG A 586 -9.26 -1.56 36.27
N ASP A 587 -10.39 -0.92 36.05
CA ASP A 587 -10.59 -0.11 34.86
C ASP A 587 -9.59 1.04 34.87
N VAL A 588 -8.91 1.24 33.75
CA VAL A 588 -7.85 2.25 33.64
C VAL A 588 -7.96 3.08 32.37
N LEU A 589 -7.43 4.29 32.46
CA LEU A 589 -7.21 5.17 31.34
C LEU A 589 -5.69 5.31 31.11
N VAL A 590 -5.25 5.02 29.90
CA VAL A 590 -3.83 4.96 29.54
C VAL A 590 -3.50 6.08 28.55
N HIS A 591 -2.44 6.82 28.85
CA HIS A 591 -1.85 7.85 27.99
C HIS A 591 -0.40 7.52 27.72
N ARG A 592 0.03 7.55 26.45
CA ARG A 592 1.45 7.45 26.08
C ARG A 592 1.97 8.80 25.60
N LEU A 593 3.01 9.29 26.26
CA LEU A 593 3.53 10.64 26.09
C LEU A 593 5.01 10.56 25.74
N HIS A 594 5.43 11.35 24.76
CA HIS A 594 6.85 11.58 24.52
C HIS A 594 7.25 12.92 25.15
N LEU A 595 8.17 12.85 26.11
CA LEU A 595 8.64 13.97 26.90
C LEU A 595 10.13 14.22 26.62
N LYS A 596 10.47 15.42 26.15
CA LYS A 596 11.86 15.86 25.98
C LYS A 596 12.11 17.09 26.83
N PHE A 597 13.24 17.12 27.52
CA PHE A 597 13.73 18.30 28.23
C PHE A 597 15.05 18.77 27.61
N GLY A 598 15.18 20.08 27.40
CA GLY A 598 16.38 20.72 26.86
C GLY A 598 16.73 21.98 27.64
N ARG A 599 17.87 22.58 27.30
CA ARG A 599 18.26 23.88 27.83
C ARG A 599 17.59 24.98 27.01
N LEU A 600 17.01 25.98 27.66
CA LEU A 600 16.34 27.09 26.99
C LEU A 600 17.28 27.86 26.04
N HIS A 601 18.55 28.02 26.45
CA HIS A 601 19.58 28.76 25.71
C HIS A 601 20.50 27.87 24.86
N GLY A 602 20.02 26.69 24.46
CA GLY A 602 20.75 25.77 23.58
C GLY A 602 21.50 24.66 24.32
N GLY A 603 21.55 23.48 23.67
CA GLY A 603 22.10 22.24 24.21
C GLY A 603 21.06 21.30 24.82
N ASN A 604 21.37 20.01 24.83
CA ASN A 604 20.50 18.96 25.35
C ASN A 604 20.88 18.58 26.78
N PHE A 605 19.89 18.22 27.61
CA PHE A 605 20.17 17.62 28.91
C PHE A 605 20.64 16.17 28.75
N SER A 606 21.60 15.79 29.58
CA SER A 606 22.01 14.39 29.76
C SER A 606 20.85 13.55 30.30
N LYS A 607 20.92 12.23 30.11
CA LYS A 607 19.91 11.32 30.67
C LYS A 607 19.76 11.47 32.18
N LYS A 608 20.85 11.67 32.92
CA LYS A 608 20.82 11.87 34.38
C LYS A 608 19.99 13.10 34.75
N GLU A 609 20.21 14.21 34.05
CA GLU A 609 19.45 15.45 34.24
C GLU A 609 17.97 15.24 33.87
N GLN A 610 17.68 14.71 32.69
CA GLN A 610 16.29 14.46 32.26
C GLN A 610 15.57 13.47 33.18
N SER A 611 16.24 12.42 33.64
CA SER A 611 15.68 11.44 34.59
C SER A 611 15.34 12.08 35.93
N ALA A 612 16.19 12.98 36.43
CA ALA A 612 15.90 13.72 37.66
C ALA A 612 14.66 14.62 37.47
N ILE A 613 14.56 15.31 36.33
CA ILE A 613 13.40 16.16 36.00
C ILE A 613 12.11 15.35 35.93
N VAL A 614 12.09 14.24 35.18
CA VAL A 614 10.92 13.35 35.07
C VAL A 614 10.52 12.78 36.43
N THR A 615 11.51 12.35 37.23
CA THR A 615 11.26 11.79 38.56
C THR A 615 10.65 12.83 39.48
N GLU A 616 11.18 14.05 39.48
CA GLU A 616 10.67 15.15 40.30
C GLU A 616 9.28 15.59 39.83
N PHE A 617 9.04 15.69 38.52
CA PHE A 617 7.74 15.98 37.94
C PHE A 617 6.67 14.98 38.40
N LEU A 618 6.96 13.68 38.32
CA LEU A 618 6.07 12.63 38.80
C LEU A 618 5.89 12.67 40.32
N ARG A 619 6.96 12.94 41.07
CA ARG A 619 6.94 13.01 42.54
C ARG A 619 6.07 14.17 43.04
N VAL A 620 6.30 15.38 42.54
CA VAL A 620 5.54 16.58 42.92
C VAL A 620 4.07 16.43 42.49
N GLY A 621 3.85 15.93 41.27
CA GLY A 621 2.52 15.73 40.72
C GLY A 621 1.65 14.73 41.46
N ARG A 622 2.21 13.75 42.18
CA ARG A 622 1.40 12.79 42.96
C ARG A 622 0.48 13.41 43.99
N SER A 623 0.77 14.64 44.44
CA SER A 623 -0.07 15.37 45.40
C SER A 623 -1.13 16.27 44.74
N THR A 624 -1.11 16.43 43.41
CA THR A 624 -1.95 17.38 42.67
C THR A 624 -2.67 16.71 41.50
N GLN A 625 -3.73 17.35 40.99
CA GLN A 625 -4.36 16.88 39.75
C GLN A 625 -3.48 17.24 38.54
N PRO A 626 -3.41 16.38 37.51
CA PRO A 626 -4.12 15.10 37.37
C PRO A 626 -3.36 13.88 37.92
N LEU A 627 -2.08 14.02 38.29
CA LEU A 627 -1.18 12.92 38.65
C LEU A 627 -1.52 12.24 39.99
N ARG A 628 -2.36 12.84 40.85
CA ARG A 628 -2.93 12.17 42.04
C ARG A 628 -3.73 10.90 41.72
N TRP A 629 -4.26 10.80 40.50
CA TRP A 629 -5.04 9.64 40.05
C TRP A 629 -4.18 8.56 39.39
N LEU A 630 -2.88 8.81 39.26
CA LEU A 630 -1.94 7.90 38.61
C LEU A 630 -1.83 6.60 39.41
N ARG A 631 -2.25 5.49 38.78
CA ARG A 631 -2.08 4.13 39.31
C ARG A 631 -0.64 3.66 39.14
N GLY A 632 -0.02 4.01 38.02
CA GLY A 632 1.36 3.67 37.74
C GLY A 632 1.81 4.16 36.36
N TYR A 633 3.04 3.84 36.01
CA TYR A 633 3.63 4.26 34.73
C TYR A 633 4.65 3.25 34.23
N ILE A 634 4.89 3.27 32.92
CA ILE A 634 5.99 2.57 32.25
C ILE A 634 6.82 3.64 31.55
N LEU A 635 8.10 3.76 31.92
CA LEU A 635 9.02 4.72 31.32
C LEU A 635 10.08 3.98 30.51
N ARG A 636 10.27 4.37 29.26
CA ARG A 636 11.39 3.94 28.43
C ARG A 636 12.13 5.15 27.88
N TRP A 637 13.46 5.10 27.89
CA TRP A 637 14.31 6.09 27.22
C TRP A 637 14.57 5.69 25.77
N ASP A 638 14.49 6.65 24.86
CA ASP A 638 14.76 6.45 23.44
C ASP A 638 15.30 7.72 22.77
N GLU A 639 15.79 7.60 21.54
CA GLU A 639 16.25 8.74 20.73
C GLU A 639 15.40 8.87 19.48
N LYS A 640 15.04 10.11 19.11
CA LYS A 640 14.43 10.41 17.81
C LYS A 640 14.80 11.81 17.35
N VAL A 641 14.66 12.06 16.05
CA VAL A 641 14.70 13.41 15.50
C VAL A 641 13.33 14.05 15.74
N PHE A 642 13.31 15.24 16.31
CA PHE A 642 12.10 16.04 16.48
C PHE A 642 12.05 17.10 15.37
N GLU A 643 10.86 17.50 14.92
CA GLU A 643 10.70 18.52 13.86
C GLU A 643 11.45 19.84 14.17
N ILE A 644 11.65 20.12 15.46
CA ILE A 644 12.42 21.26 15.97
C ILE A 644 13.80 20.74 16.43
N GLY A 645 14.71 20.52 15.47
CA GLY A 645 16.11 20.15 15.71
C GLY A 645 16.66 19.13 14.71
N LYS A 646 17.87 19.37 14.17
CA LYS A 646 18.50 18.47 13.17
C LYS A 646 19.22 17.26 13.79
N GLU A 647 19.27 17.15 15.11
CA GLU A 647 20.01 16.10 15.83
C GLU A 647 19.07 15.12 16.55
N LYS A 648 19.43 13.83 16.58
CA LYS A 648 18.76 12.81 17.41
C LYS A 648 18.79 13.29 18.88
N ALA A 649 17.61 13.42 19.50
CA ALA A 649 17.49 13.86 20.88
C ALA A 649 16.91 12.76 21.76
N LEU A 650 17.51 12.60 22.94
CA LEU A 650 17.01 11.72 23.99
C LEU A 650 15.67 12.22 24.53
N TYR A 651 14.69 11.32 24.62
CA TYR A 651 13.38 11.58 25.19
C TYR A 651 12.89 10.42 26.06
N ALA A 652 11.92 10.73 26.92
CA ALA A 652 11.18 9.79 27.75
C ALA A 652 9.88 9.38 27.03
N ASP A 653 9.79 8.12 26.62
CA ASP A 653 8.55 7.45 26.22
C ASP A 653 7.83 6.97 27.48
N LEU A 654 6.86 7.77 27.92
CA LEU A 654 6.20 7.63 29.20
C LEU A 654 4.74 7.21 29.01
N THR A 655 4.41 6.01 29.46
CA THR A 655 3.03 5.52 29.48
C THR A 655 2.46 5.63 30.88
N LEU A 656 1.52 6.56 31.05
CA LEU A 656 0.83 6.87 32.29
C LEU A 656 -0.49 6.10 32.34
N ILE A 657 -0.77 5.47 33.48
CA ILE A 657 -1.97 4.65 33.70
C ILE A 657 -2.72 5.21 34.90
N PHE A 658 -3.93 5.71 34.67
CA PHE A 658 -4.79 6.32 35.67
C PHE A 658 -5.91 5.35 36.04
N ASN A 659 -6.31 5.29 37.32
CA ASN A 659 -7.51 4.56 37.71
C ASN A 659 -8.72 5.23 37.06
N TYR A 660 -9.51 4.53 36.25
CA TYR A 660 -10.67 5.13 35.61
C TYR A 660 -11.88 5.03 36.55
N ASP A 661 -12.29 6.17 37.12
CA ASP A 661 -13.48 6.30 37.97
C ASP A 661 -14.46 7.34 37.38
N SER A 662 -15.65 7.44 37.98
CA SER A 662 -16.68 8.38 37.51
C SER A 662 -16.25 9.84 37.53
N LYS A 663 -15.24 10.21 38.34
CA LYS A 663 -14.70 11.57 38.43
C LYS A 663 -13.77 11.92 37.27
N LEU A 664 -13.18 10.91 36.62
CA LEU A 664 -12.27 11.07 35.49
C LEU A 664 -12.98 11.12 34.12
N GLN A 665 -14.27 10.80 34.06
CA GLN A 665 -15.03 10.79 32.80
C GLN A 665 -15.20 12.18 32.18
N SER A 666 -15.17 13.24 32.99
CA SER A 666 -15.37 14.62 32.56
C SER A 666 -14.10 15.47 32.54
N VAL A 667 -12.92 14.86 32.77
CA VAL A 667 -11.66 15.60 32.94
C VAL A 667 -10.78 15.40 31.71
N ASP A 668 -10.35 16.51 31.11
CA ASP A 668 -9.27 16.48 30.11
C ASP A 668 -7.93 16.25 30.81
N ILE A 669 -7.53 14.99 30.90
CA ILE A 669 -6.27 14.58 31.54
C ILE A 669 -5.06 15.08 30.78
N TYR A 670 -5.10 15.10 29.44
CA TYR A 670 -3.96 15.56 28.65
C TYR A 670 -3.75 17.06 28.81
N GLY A 671 -4.80 17.87 28.67
CA GLY A 671 -4.73 19.32 28.92
C GLY A 671 -4.28 19.63 30.34
N SER A 672 -4.79 18.88 31.33
CA SER A 672 -4.37 19.04 32.73
C SER A 672 -2.90 18.68 32.95
N LEU A 673 -2.38 17.64 32.29
CA LEU A 673 -0.96 17.26 32.34
C LEU A 673 -0.08 18.33 31.70
N TYR A 674 -0.51 18.88 30.55
CA TYR A 674 0.20 19.95 29.86
C TYR A 674 0.32 21.20 30.74
N SER A 675 -0.80 21.69 31.29
CA SER A 675 -0.79 22.86 32.18
C SER A 675 0.00 22.62 33.47
N PHE A 676 -0.01 21.39 34.01
CA PHE A 676 0.79 21.05 35.18
C PHE A 676 2.29 21.05 34.86
N LEU A 677 2.70 20.49 33.72
CA LEU A 677 4.08 20.50 33.25
C LEU A 677 4.59 21.93 33.02
N GLU A 678 3.78 22.77 32.36
CA GLU A 678 4.10 24.18 32.12
C GLU A 678 4.37 24.93 33.43
N LYS A 679 3.47 24.81 34.41
CA LYS A 679 3.63 25.42 35.73
C LYS A 679 4.87 24.90 36.46
N PHE A 680 5.10 23.58 36.41
CA PHE A 680 6.27 22.95 37.02
C PHE A 680 7.58 23.52 36.45
N ILE A 681 7.66 23.70 35.13
CA ILE A 681 8.83 24.25 34.45
C ILE A 681 9.01 25.74 34.75
N ASN A 682 7.94 26.54 34.68
CA ASN A 682 8.00 27.97 34.97
C ASN A 682 8.48 28.23 36.40
N LEU A 683 7.92 27.55 37.40
CA LEU A 683 8.35 27.66 38.80
C LEU A 683 9.82 27.26 38.99
N ARG A 684 10.30 26.24 38.26
CA ARG A 684 11.70 25.80 38.33
C ARG A 684 12.65 26.82 37.69
N ASN A 685 12.25 27.45 36.58
CA ASN A 685 13.04 28.47 35.89
C ASN A 685 13.05 29.79 36.67
N GLU A 686 11.93 30.21 37.26
CA GLU A 686 11.87 31.37 38.15
C GLU A 686 12.82 31.21 39.35
N LYS A 687 12.79 30.04 40.00
CA LYS A 687 13.73 29.74 41.09
C LYS A 687 15.18 29.85 40.66
N TYR A 688 15.51 29.44 39.44
CA TYR A 688 16.87 29.56 38.87
C TYR A 688 17.28 31.01 38.61
N ARG A 689 16.38 31.84 38.06
CA ARG A 689 16.66 33.26 37.77
C ARG A 689 16.86 34.09 39.04
N ASN A 690 16.14 33.74 40.11
CA ASN A 690 16.12 34.49 41.36
C ASN A 690 17.20 34.05 42.36
N SER A 691 18.08 33.09 42.02
CA SER A 691 19.16 32.65 42.92
C SER A 691 20.45 33.43 42.66
N GLU A 692 20.70 34.48 43.43
CA GLU A 692 21.99 35.19 43.42
C GLU A 692 23.09 34.50 44.24
N ASP A 693 22.78 33.48 45.06
CA ASP A 693 23.80 32.82 45.87
C ASP A 693 23.54 31.34 46.15
N SER A 694 24.55 30.51 45.82
CA SER A 694 24.98 29.16 46.25
C SER A 694 24.10 28.15 47.03
N SER A 695 22.82 28.36 47.27
CA SER A 695 21.95 27.46 48.06
C SER A 695 20.67 27.05 47.32
N HIS A 696 20.80 26.58 46.08
CA HIS A 696 19.74 25.74 45.52
C HIS A 696 19.65 24.45 46.35
N SER A 697 18.70 24.39 47.28
CA SER A 697 18.30 23.15 47.95
C SER A 697 17.11 22.55 47.20
N GLY A 698 17.26 21.29 46.76
CA GLY A 698 16.23 20.58 46.00
C GLY A 698 16.83 19.50 45.10
N SER A 699 16.02 18.52 44.72
CA SER A 699 16.44 17.36 43.90
C SER A 699 16.99 17.75 42.51
N LEU A 700 16.68 18.95 42.02
CA LEU A 700 17.09 19.47 40.71
C LEU A 700 18.15 20.57 40.79
N ALA A 701 18.70 20.84 41.97
CA ALA A 701 19.64 21.94 42.22
C ALA A 701 20.96 21.82 41.43
N PHE A 702 21.37 20.58 41.12
CA PHE A 702 22.58 20.31 40.36
C PHE A 702 22.48 20.69 38.88
N ILE A 703 21.25 20.94 38.38
CA ILE A 703 21.00 21.35 36.99
C ILE A 703 21.03 22.88 36.93
N LYS A 704 22.15 23.44 36.47
CA LYS A 704 22.39 24.89 36.39
C LYS A 704 22.00 25.43 35.01
N ALA A 705 20.72 25.34 34.66
CA ALA A 705 20.18 25.88 33.42
C ALA A 705 18.68 26.08 33.51
N GLU A 706 18.14 26.96 32.68
CA GLU A 706 16.70 27.05 32.41
C GLU A 706 16.25 25.89 31.52
N PHE A 707 15.07 25.36 31.81
CA PHE A 707 14.51 24.21 31.14
C PHE A 707 13.59 24.66 30.01
N ALA A 708 13.74 24.04 28.85
CA ALA A 708 12.74 23.96 27.80
C ALA A 708 12.14 22.54 27.80
N TYR A 709 10.90 22.40 27.35
CA TYR A 709 10.23 21.11 27.27
C TYR A 709 9.45 20.95 25.96
N LEU A 710 9.26 19.70 25.57
CA LEU A 710 8.34 19.30 24.50
C LEU A 710 7.54 18.10 24.99
N LEU A 711 6.22 18.15 24.76
CA LEU A 711 5.27 17.10 25.13
C LEU A 711 4.42 16.73 23.92
N GLU A 712 4.44 15.46 23.53
CA GLU A 712 3.61 14.92 22.45
C GLU A 712 2.75 13.75 22.95
N HIS A 713 1.47 13.72 22.58
CA HIS A 713 0.56 12.61 22.88
C HIS A 713 0.51 11.60 21.73
N HIS A 714 0.88 10.35 22.03
CA HIS A 714 0.92 9.24 21.08
C HIS A 714 -0.11 8.17 21.44
N ALA A 715 -0.54 7.40 20.43
CA ALA A 715 -1.34 6.22 20.69
C ALA A 715 -0.46 5.17 21.37
N ILE A 716 -1.09 4.24 22.08
CA ILE A 716 -0.36 3.18 22.77
C ILE A 716 0.42 2.35 21.73
N LEU A 717 -0.27 1.89 20.68
CA LEU A 717 0.35 1.23 19.53
C LEU A 717 -0.54 1.39 18.27
N ASN A 718 -0.18 2.31 17.36
CA ASN A 718 -0.99 2.63 16.16
C ASN A 718 -1.29 1.42 15.25
N SER A 719 -0.40 0.42 15.21
CA SER A 719 -0.51 -0.75 14.33
C SER A 719 -1.46 -1.83 14.84
N VAL A 720 -2.01 -1.67 16.05
CA VAL A 720 -2.96 -2.59 16.67
C VAL A 720 -4.24 -1.81 16.92
N ILE A 721 -5.34 -2.18 16.25
CA ILE A 721 -6.61 -1.44 16.26
C ILE A 721 -7.07 -1.19 17.70
N GLU A 722 -6.98 -2.23 18.54
CA GLU A 722 -7.36 -2.24 19.95
C GLU A 722 -6.55 -1.26 20.81
N LEU A 723 -5.38 -0.80 20.32
CA LEU A 723 -4.43 0.05 21.04
C LEU A 723 -4.18 1.40 20.35
N SER A 724 -4.94 1.71 19.29
CA SER A 724 -4.71 2.85 18.40
C SER A 724 -5.27 4.19 18.92
N SER A 725 -6.04 4.18 20.02
CA SER A 725 -6.71 5.36 20.54
C SER A 725 -5.82 6.29 21.38
N ARG A 726 -6.21 7.56 21.49
CA ARG A 726 -5.57 8.61 22.29
C ARG A 726 -6.64 9.40 23.06
N PRO A 727 -6.93 9.13 24.35
CA PRO A 727 -6.39 8.08 25.23
C PRO A 727 -6.96 6.67 24.99
N LEU A 728 -6.41 5.66 25.68
CA LEU A 728 -6.92 4.28 25.66
C LEU A 728 -7.60 3.92 26.98
N LYS A 729 -8.88 3.55 26.91
CA LYS A 729 -9.61 2.99 28.04
C LYS A 729 -9.47 1.47 28.02
N ILE A 730 -9.06 0.89 29.15
CA ILE A 730 -8.98 -0.57 29.32
C ILE A 730 -9.88 -0.95 30.49
N GLU A 731 -11.00 -1.59 30.17
CA GLU A 731 -11.94 -2.11 31.17
C GLU A 731 -11.52 -3.50 31.65
N THR A 732 -11.90 -3.84 32.88
CA THR A 732 -11.69 -5.18 33.46
C THR A 732 -12.44 -6.27 32.70
N THR A 733 -13.59 -5.93 32.13
CA THR A 733 -14.43 -6.79 31.29
C THR A 733 -13.88 -6.98 29.88
N ASP A 734 -13.06 -6.05 29.38
CA ASP A 734 -12.54 -6.10 28.01
C ASP A 734 -11.30 -7.00 27.91
N LYS A 735 -11.55 -8.30 27.73
CA LYS A 735 -10.49 -9.30 27.55
C LYS A 735 -9.63 -9.04 26.31
N MET A 736 -10.18 -8.43 25.27
CA MET A 736 -9.50 -8.23 23.98
C MET A 736 -8.44 -7.14 24.11
N ILE A 737 -8.79 -5.95 24.59
CA ILE A 737 -7.85 -4.84 24.77
C ILE A 737 -6.79 -5.19 25.81
N ARG A 738 -7.16 -5.89 26.90
CA ARG A 738 -6.20 -6.39 27.90
C ARG A 738 -5.18 -7.35 27.31
N ALA A 739 -5.64 -8.32 26.50
CA ALA A 739 -4.77 -9.26 25.82
C ALA A 739 -3.86 -8.52 24.83
N ALA A 740 -4.41 -7.61 24.01
CA ALA A 740 -3.62 -6.80 23.09
C ALA A 740 -2.54 -5.98 23.82
N PHE A 741 -2.88 -5.34 24.93
CA PHE A 741 -1.93 -4.57 25.74
C PHE A 741 -0.78 -5.46 26.26
N LYS A 742 -1.10 -6.63 26.81
CA LYS A 742 -0.09 -7.56 27.36
C LYS A 742 0.72 -8.31 26.31
N GLU A 743 0.10 -8.74 25.21
CA GLU A 743 0.73 -9.60 24.21
C GLU A 743 1.39 -8.83 23.06
N LYS A 744 1.02 -7.56 22.87
CA LYS A 744 1.58 -6.72 21.80
C LYS A 744 2.36 -5.54 22.34
N TYR A 745 1.74 -4.72 23.19
CA TYR A 745 2.37 -3.48 23.65
C TYR A 745 3.50 -3.71 24.67
N LEU A 746 3.32 -4.56 25.69
CA LEU A 746 4.39 -4.84 26.65
C LEU A 746 5.63 -5.48 25.99
N PRO A 747 5.51 -6.46 25.08
CA PRO A 747 6.66 -6.96 24.32
C PRO A 747 7.27 -5.87 23.44
N TYR A 748 6.45 -5.09 22.73
CA TYR A 748 6.93 -3.99 21.88
C TYR A 748 7.80 -3.02 22.69
N ILE A 749 7.29 -2.45 23.79
CA ILE A 749 8.01 -1.45 24.58
C ILE A 749 9.27 -2.05 25.23
N CYS A 750 9.24 -3.32 25.65
CA CYS A 750 10.37 -3.99 26.29
C CYS A 750 11.48 -4.36 25.31
N TYR A 751 11.14 -5.03 24.20
CA TYR A 751 12.12 -5.57 23.25
C TYR A 751 12.59 -4.55 22.21
N LYS A 752 11.96 -3.37 22.09
CA LYS A 752 12.47 -2.28 21.24
C LYS A 752 13.93 -1.94 21.54
N SER A 753 14.41 -2.21 22.76
CA SER A 753 15.82 -2.04 23.13
C SER A 753 16.81 -2.92 22.38
N LEU A 754 16.39 -4.06 21.82
CA LEU A 754 17.24 -4.91 20.98
C LEU A 754 17.62 -4.24 19.64
N PHE A 755 16.81 -3.29 19.18
CA PHE A 755 16.84 -2.79 17.80
C PHE A 755 16.98 -1.27 17.71
N HIS A 756 17.25 -0.59 18.81
CA HIS A 756 17.39 0.88 18.80
C HIS A 756 18.56 1.24 19.69
N PRO A 757 19.80 1.22 19.21
CA PRO A 757 20.92 1.65 20.03
C PRO A 757 20.76 3.13 20.39
N ILE A 758 21.04 3.50 21.65
CA ILE A 758 21.13 4.90 22.07
C ILE A 758 22.59 5.30 22.02
N GLN A 759 22.92 6.37 21.31
CA GLN A 759 24.32 6.78 21.12
C GLN A 759 24.94 7.20 22.47
N GLY A 760 26.09 6.62 22.82
CA GLY A 760 26.76 6.90 24.10
C GLY A 760 26.08 6.31 25.34
N TRP A 761 25.13 5.38 25.18
CA TRP A 761 24.47 4.74 26.33
C TRP A 761 25.43 3.86 27.14
N VAL A 762 25.53 4.16 28.43
CA VAL A 762 26.33 3.36 29.36
C VAL A 762 25.58 2.07 29.69
N ARG A 763 26.22 0.92 29.48
CA ARG A 763 25.62 -0.43 29.61
C ARG A 763 24.92 -0.70 30.95
N ASN A 764 25.31 -0.01 32.03
CA ASN A 764 24.75 -0.19 33.38
C ASN A 764 23.49 0.64 33.63
N GLU A 765 23.10 1.50 32.70
CA GLU A 765 21.96 2.38 32.88
C GLU A 765 20.65 1.73 32.41
N LYS A 766 19.64 1.70 33.28
CA LYS A 766 18.31 1.15 32.95
C LYS A 766 17.62 1.99 31.88
N ARG A 767 17.20 1.33 30.80
CA ARG A 767 16.44 1.97 29.71
C ARG A 767 14.94 1.90 29.92
N LEU A 768 14.46 0.79 30.48
CA LEU A 768 13.08 0.57 30.90
C LEU A 768 12.98 0.68 32.41
N THR A 769 12.01 1.45 32.90
CA THR A 769 11.71 1.63 34.32
C THR A 769 10.20 1.52 34.54
N PRO A 770 9.71 0.40 35.11
CA PRO A 770 8.34 0.34 35.60
C PRO A 770 8.19 1.19 36.86
N GLY A 771 6.99 1.70 37.10
CA GLY A 771 6.62 2.28 38.39
C GLY A 771 6.67 1.23 39.51
N GLN A 772 6.59 1.69 40.75
CA GLN A 772 6.55 0.81 41.91
C GLN A 772 5.12 0.46 42.29
N LYS A 773 4.84 -0.81 42.55
CA LYS A 773 3.62 -1.23 43.26
C LYS A 773 3.68 -0.63 44.69
N PRO A 774 2.62 0.01 45.18
CA PRO A 774 2.57 0.45 46.57
C PRO A 774 2.79 -0.77 47.48
N LYS A 775 3.68 -0.65 48.47
CA LYS A 775 3.82 -1.70 49.49
C LYS A 775 2.48 -1.84 50.20
N THR A 776 1.94 -3.06 50.25
CA THR A 776 0.78 -3.39 51.08
C THR A 776 1.10 -3.03 52.52
N GLN A 777 0.18 -2.36 53.21
CA GLN A 777 0.31 -1.89 54.60
C GLN A 777 0.59 -3.00 55.65
N GLN A 778 0.78 -4.26 55.24
CA GLN A 778 1.11 -5.39 56.10
C GLN A 778 2.60 -5.74 56.18
N GLU A 779 3.50 -5.03 55.48
CA GLU A 779 4.96 -5.21 55.62
C GLU A 779 5.68 -4.01 56.26
N LEU A 780 4.92 -3.10 56.87
CA LEU A 780 5.43 -2.02 57.72
C LEU A 780 4.69 -2.08 59.06
N SER A 781 4.88 -3.18 59.78
CA SER A 781 4.57 -3.33 61.19
C SER A 781 5.71 -4.08 61.87
#